data_AF-A0A5B9W7G2-F1
#
_entry.id   AF-A0A5B9W7G2-F1
#
_cell.length_a   1.000
_cell.length_b   1.000
_cell.length_c   1.000
_cell.angle_alpha   90.00
_cell.angle_beta   90.00
_cell.angle_gamma   90.00
#
_symmetry.space_group_name_H-M   'P 1'
#
loop_
_entity.id
_entity.type
_entity.pdbx_description
1 polymer ?
#
loop_
_entity_poly.entity_id
_entity_poly.type
_entity_poly.pdbx_seq_one_letter_code
_entity_poly.pdbx_strand_id
1 'polypeptide(L)'
;MFVPGVVEAAATGDRLVWWGRVRECPGRGREGRGWGMRSVHGAGRILFAACLATTLGAGERAGEASEGGPAQSQRTLILAHDMPWFVAKPASPSWGWHWTMNAFDPDRVDAATGRRPIASHFQPLIGPYDSGDPAVLEYHLLLMKLAGIDGVIADWYGLSDLDDYPIIHRNTAALVAAAEKLGLKFAVCYEDRTITRLVEAGRLAKADRVKHARETLAWLRDHWFRSPAYLRWDGRPVLLSFGEDGLSDREWEEALPQEIGAPVYLSEHRRRPRAEGGFDWPVPKEGLAAFDRFREASAGWPVRMPAAYVRFKDIYAEAKVRESYGELPDRGGGMLETTLGEALAMKPPFVQVATWNDWGEGTQIEPSAEFGYRDLETIQRLRRERIDRSFAPRGQDLRLVYQLYQLRGLQASRPGMKARLDEVAADLAAGRLARAREALGTLEAASRTPPVEDGPFLRPADEDGAEPTWGIKGGIAIGLWPNRGPRGLIRIYTPYLNQPRLTPMNFIAVEPIVGNARGLSELEPSRFDPGMTGKAMWSADRRDLAVSRRDPRRPARGVISTEDGGKTLHVSIGIEPFDNGARPIIGVTFREGRPHEVTFVVEAVEGSAAIRACILTATMGNYARLRTLGLKRGAVTAASLYTPFRPVFAGFAAHREWPLEDLIVRDDKAFVAAWPDEPDPSHATYDRDVFRGWHYRGDVATQYWSTMATPGLVARVNARETYWASTAKIPGGVAFENFELEVPFAPVREFRFGIEPGLIREPAGPDPGR
;
A
#
# COMPACT_ATOMS: atom_id res chain seq x y z
N MET A 1 -9.00 -18.63 -5.84
CA MET A 1 -9.82 -19.38 -4.87
C MET A 1 -9.15 -19.24 -3.51
N PHE A 2 -9.86 -18.73 -2.51
CA PHE A 2 -9.44 -18.68 -1.11
C PHE A 2 -10.64 -19.12 -0.27
N VAL A 3 -10.40 -19.86 0.80
CA VAL A 3 -11.39 -20.24 1.82
C VAL A 3 -10.70 -20.06 3.19
N PRO A 4 -11.36 -19.44 4.20
CA PRO A 4 -10.70 -19.00 5.43
C PRO A 4 -10.84 -20.01 6.59
N GLY A 5 -10.11 -19.74 7.67
CA GLY A 5 -10.40 -20.26 9.01
C GLY A 5 -9.74 -21.60 9.35
N VAL A 6 -9.02 -21.63 10.47
CA VAL A 6 -8.43 -22.85 11.03
C VAL A 6 -9.37 -23.45 12.07
N VAL A 7 -9.52 -24.78 12.04
CA VAL A 7 -9.92 -25.59 13.19
C VAL A 7 -8.91 -26.73 13.30
N GLU A 8 -8.27 -26.90 14.46
CA GLU A 8 -7.43 -28.07 14.71
C GLU A 8 -8.30 -29.34 14.81
N ALA A 9 -7.97 -30.35 14.02
CA ALA A 9 -8.54 -31.69 14.14
C ALA A 9 -7.38 -32.69 14.27
N ALA A 10 -7.28 -33.34 15.43
CA ALA A 10 -6.26 -34.34 15.68
C ALA A 10 -6.44 -35.56 14.76
N ALA A 11 -5.32 -36.06 14.21
CA ALA A 11 -5.35 -37.19 13.29
C ALA A 11 -5.54 -38.53 14.01
N THR A 12 -6.79 -38.98 14.14
CA THR A 12 -7.13 -40.41 14.26
C THR A 12 -7.65 -40.89 12.91
N GLY A 13 -6.99 -41.88 12.33
CA GLY A 13 -7.30 -42.32 10.97
C GLY A 13 -8.36 -43.40 10.93
N ASP A 14 -9.22 -43.37 9.90
CA ASP A 14 -9.42 -44.56 9.09
C ASP A 14 -9.84 -44.23 7.63
N ARG A 15 -9.86 -45.27 6.80
CA ARG A 15 -10.05 -45.31 5.34
C ARG A 15 -11.15 -44.40 4.77
N LEU A 16 -10.83 -43.79 3.62
CA LEU A 16 -11.80 -43.37 2.61
C LEU A 16 -11.54 -44.09 1.27
N VAL A 17 -12.62 -44.56 0.63
CA VAL A 17 -12.57 -45.47 -0.53
C VAL A 17 -12.82 -44.70 -1.83
N TRP A 18 -12.04 -45.01 -2.86
CA TRP A 18 -12.21 -44.46 -4.21
C TRP A 18 -13.38 -45.11 -4.96
N TRP A 19 -14.29 -44.27 -5.48
CA TRP A 19 -15.04 -44.55 -6.71
C TRP A 19 -15.18 -43.25 -7.51
N GLY A 20 -14.84 -43.30 -8.80
CA GLY A 20 -14.98 -42.16 -9.70
C GLY A 20 -15.77 -42.54 -10.96
N ARG A 21 -16.06 -41.56 -11.82
CA ARG A 21 -16.44 -41.81 -13.21
C ARG A 21 -16.06 -40.65 -14.13
N VAL A 22 -15.24 -40.96 -15.13
CA VAL A 22 -15.01 -40.11 -16.30
C VAL A 22 -16.15 -40.33 -17.31
N ARG A 23 -16.49 -39.30 -18.08
CA ARG A 23 -17.19 -39.43 -19.38
C ARG A 23 -16.57 -38.46 -20.39
N GLU A 24 -16.16 -38.99 -21.53
CA GLU A 24 -15.70 -38.22 -22.69
C GLU A 24 -16.77 -38.22 -23.78
N CYS A 25 -16.85 -37.11 -24.54
CA CYS A 25 -17.09 -37.05 -26.02
C CYS A 25 -18.32 -37.76 -26.63
N PRO A 26 -18.59 -37.66 -27.96
CA PRO A 26 -18.02 -36.82 -29.04
C PRO A 26 -19.05 -35.78 -29.58
N GLY A 27 -18.89 -35.01 -30.67
CA GLY A 27 -17.83 -34.78 -31.67
C GLY A 27 -18.39 -34.09 -32.95
N ARG A 28 -17.60 -34.03 -34.04
CA ARG A 28 -17.81 -33.30 -35.34
C ARG A 28 -17.61 -31.76 -35.23
N GLY A 29 -17.00 -31.03 -36.18
CA GLY A 29 -16.03 -31.39 -37.23
C GLY A 29 -16.44 -31.13 -38.69
N ARG A 30 -15.86 -30.10 -39.35
CA ARG A 30 -15.38 -30.10 -40.78
C ARG A 30 -14.71 -28.78 -41.25
N GLU A 31 -13.54 -28.94 -41.87
CA GLU A 31 -13.04 -28.34 -43.13
C GLU A 31 -13.30 -26.85 -43.54
N GLY A 32 -12.19 -26.11 -43.74
CA GLY A 32 -11.76 -25.81 -45.12
C GLY A 32 -11.55 -24.35 -45.58
N ARG A 33 -10.37 -24.09 -46.20
CA ARG A 33 -9.92 -22.88 -46.95
C ARG A 33 -9.56 -21.64 -46.07
N GLY A 34 -8.59 -20.78 -46.44
CA GLY A 34 -7.55 -20.90 -47.46
C GLY A 34 -7.06 -19.55 -48.06
N TRP A 35 -5.72 -19.35 -48.12
CA TRP A 35 -4.98 -18.26 -48.79
C TRP A 35 -5.13 -16.81 -48.24
N GLY A 36 -4.10 -15.96 -48.42
CA GLY A 36 -4.21 -14.53 -48.09
C GLY A 36 -2.95 -13.68 -47.83
N MET A 37 -1.71 -14.13 -48.11
CA MET A 37 -0.52 -13.33 -47.76
C MET A 37 -0.24 -12.21 -48.78
N ARG A 38 -0.16 -10.95 -48.34
CA ARG A 38 0.41 -9.82 -49.11
C ARG A 38 1.22 -8.87 -48.21
N SER A 39 2.45 -8.60 -48.63
CA SER A 39 3.29 -7.50 -48.13
C SER A 39 3.03 -6.24 -48.95
N VAL A 40 3.16 -5.06 -48.33
CA VAL A 40 3.34 -3.78 -49.03
C VAL A 40 4.43 -3.00 -48.29
N HIS A 41 5.51 -2.66 -48.98
CA HIS A 41 6.45 -1.63 -48.52
C HIS A 41 5.94 -0.25 -48.95
N GLY A 42 6.13 0.76 -48.11
CA GLY A 42 5.85 2.17 -48.42
C GLY A 42 6.71 3.08 -47.56
N ALA A 43 7.77 3.66 -48.14
CA ALA A 43 8.72 4.48 -47.42
C ALA A 43 8.20 5.92 -47.22
N GLY A 44 8.56 6.52 -46.09
CA GLY A 44 7.99 7.80 -45.64
C GLY A 44 8.44 9.05 -46.40
N ARG A 45 7.99 10.19 -45.88
CA ARG A 45 8.69 11.47 -46.04
C ARG A 45 8.49 12.34 -44.79
N ILE A 46 9.60 12.94 -44.36
CA ILE A 46 9.62 13.99 -43.33
C ILE A 46 9.39 15.32 -44.04
N LEU A 47 8.63 16.23 -43.43
CA LEU A 47 8.70 17.65 -43.74
C LEU A 47 8.52 18.47 -42.46
N PHE A 48 9.47 19.36 -42.20
CA PHE A 48 9.47 20.33 -41.10
C PHE A 48 8.91 21.66 -41.62
N ALA A 49 8.02 22.29 -40.85
CA ALA A 49 7.70 23.71 -40.97
C ALA A 49 7.22 24.23 -39.60
N ALA A 50 7.61 25.45 -39.25
CA ALA A 50 7.29 26.11 -37.99
C ALA A 50 7.15 27.63 -38.22
N CYS A 51 6.80 28.38 -37.16
CA CYS A 51 6.70 29.85 -37.11
C CYS A 51 5.49 30.46 -37.88
N LEU A 52 4.85 31.55 -37.44
CA LEU A 52 4.77 32.21 -36.10
C LEU A 52 3.49 33.10 -36.03
N ALA A 53 3.30 33.83 -34.95
CA ALA A 53 2.34 34.94 -34.77
C ALA A 53 2.56 36.10 -35.79
N THR A 54 1.67 37.07 -36.03
CA THR A 54 0.40 37.50 -35.35
C THR A 54 -0.59 38.02 -36.44
N THR A 55 -1.62 38.89 -36.31
CA THR A 55 -2.02 39.91 -35.32
C THR A 55 -3.55 40.20 -35.37
N LEU A 56 -4.02 41.07 -34.47
CA LEU A 56 -5.37 41.68 -34.32
C LEU A 56 -6.05 42.22 -35.60
N GLY A 57 -7.37 42.11 -35.63
CA GLY A 57 -8.32 42.87 -36.45
C GLY A 57 -9.74 42.72 -35.88
N ALA A 58 -10.58 43.75 -35.92
CA ALA A 58 -11.84 43.78 -35.15
C ALA A 58 -13.08 44.09 -36.00
N GLY A 59 -14.14 43.31 -35.76
CA GLY A 59 -15.53 43.70 -35.99
C GLY A 59 -16.13 43.37 -37.36
N GLU A 60 -16.99 42.36 -37.41
CA GLU A 60 -18.36 42.51 -37.95
C GLU A 60 -19.29 41.42 -37.40
N ARG A 61 -20.60 41.70 -37.34
CA ARG A 61 -21.62 40.71 -36.96
C ARG A 61 -22.31 40.17 -38.19
N ALA A 62 -21.84 39.03 -38.70
CA ALA A 62 -22.62 38.15 -39.56
C ALA A 62 -23.20 37.01 -38.72
N GLY A 63 -24.50 36.73 -38.84
CA GLY A 63 -25.16 35.65 -38.13
C GLY A 63 -25.16 34.36 -38.93
N GLU A 64 -24.13 33.53 -38.77
CA GLU A 64 -24.15 32.15 -39.25
C GLU A 64 -24.63 31.22 -38.13
N ALA A 65 -25.72 30.49 -38.39
CA ALA A 65 -26.11 29.39 -37.54
C ALA A 65 -25.14 28.23 -37.81
N SER A 66 -24.17 28.03 -36.93
CA SER A 66 -23.21 26.93 -37.07
C SER A 66 -23.93 25.59 -37.01
N GLU A 67 -24.04 24.91 -38.16
CA GLU A 67 -24.52 23.54 -38.21
C GLU A 67 -23.72 22.67 -37.23
N GLY A 68 -24.43 21.79 -36.52
CA GLY A 68 -23.83 21.02 -35.42
C GLY A 68 -22.73 20.11 -35.90
N GLY A 69 -21.47 20.54 -35.75
CA GLY A 69 -20.30 19.69 -35.92
C GLY A 69 -20.45 18.41 -35.09
N PRO A 70 -20.00 17.24 -35.59
CA PRO A 70 -20.31 15.95 -34.99
C PRO A 70 -19.87 15.92 -33.53
N ALA A 71 -20.84 15.71 -32.63
CA ALA A 71 -20.63 15.79 -31.19
C ALA A 71 -19.45 14.90 -30.77
N GLN A 72 -18.34 15.54 -30.39
CA GLN A 72 -17.11 14.86 -30.01
C GLN A 72 -17.40 14.01 -28.77
N SER A 73 -17.52 12.69 -28.96
CA SER A 73 -18.12 11.80 -27.96
C SER A 73 -17.42 11.92 -26.61
N GLN A 74 -18.09 12.56 -25.65
CA GLN A 74 -17.53 12.84 -24.33
C GLN A 74 -17.14 11.52 -23.68
N ARG A 75 -15.84 11.33 -23.42
CA ARG A 75 -15.37 10.11 -22.74
C ARG A 75 -16.04 9.99 -21.38
N THR A 76 -16.35 8.76 -20.98
CA THR A 76 -16.76 8.48 -19.60
C THR A 76 -15.73 9.03 -18.62
N LEU A 77 -16.20 9.74 -17.61
CA LEU A 77 -15.40 10.11 -16.44
C LEU A 77 -15.63 9.08 -15.33
N ILE A 78 -14.57 8.69 -14.63
CA ILE A 78 -14.68 7.93 -13.38
C ILE A 78 -14.57 8.94 -12.24
N LEU A 79 -15.53 8.94 -11.32
CA LEU A 79 -15.56 9.80 -10.14
C LEU A 79 -15.56 8.90 -8.89
N ALA A 80 -15.00 9.36 -7.77
CA ALA A 80 -15.15 8.66 -6.48
C ALA A 80 -16.04 9.47 -5.53
N HIS A 81 -16.92 8.80 -4.80
CA HIS A 81 -17.75 9.44 -3.78
C HIS A 81 -16.94 9.56 -2.48
N ASP A 82 -16.67 10.78 -2.02
CA ASP A 82 -15.92 11.07 -0.80
C ASP A 82 -16.86 11.54 0.31
N MET A 83 -16.62 11.04 1.52
CA MET A 83 -17.33 11.42 2.73
C MET A 83 -16.41 12.35 3.56
N PRO A 84 -16.57 13.68 3.46
CA PRO A 84 -15.63 14.63 4.05
C PRO A 84 -15.81 14.82 5.57
N TRP A 85 -16.37 13.83 6.26
CA TRP A 85 -16.89 13.96 7.63
C TRP A 85 -15.93 13.50 8.74
N PHE A 86 -14.74 13.00 8.40
CA PHE A 86 -13.80 12.45 9.37
C PHE A 86 -13.01 13.56 10.09
N VAL A 87 -12.80 13.38 11.40
CA VAL A 87 -12.16 14.37 12.30
C VAL A 87 -11.24 13.63 13.26
N ALA A 88 -9.96 13.99 13.29
CA ALA A 88 -8.95 13.25 14.06
C ALA A 88 -7.83 14.14 14.63
N LYS A 89 -7.20 13.62 15.67
CA LYS A 89 -5.98 14.18 16.26
C LYS A 89 -4.77 13.89 15.38
N PRO A 90 -3.80 14.82 15.22
CA PRO A 90 -3.71 16.13 15.90
C PRO A 90 -4.32 17.31 15.11
N ALA A 91 -4.81 17.10 13.89
CA ALA A 91 -5.33 18.17 13.03
C ALA A 91 -6.57 18.86 13.62
N SER A 92 -7.44 18.09 14.27
CA SER A 92 -8.47 18.56 15.19
C SER A 92 -8.19 18.08 16.63
N PRO A 93 -8.70 18.75 17.67
CA PRO A 93 -8.40 18.39 19.07
C PRO A 93 -9.09 17.10 19.56
N SER A 94 -10.05 16.57 18.79
CA SER A 94 -10.94 15.47 19.17
C SER A 94 -11.06 14.41 18.06
N TRP A 95 -11.71 13.30 18.41
CA TRP A 95 -12.21 12.32 17.45
C TRP A 95 -13.65 12.65 17.05
N GLY A 96 -13.95 12.61 15.76
CA GLY A 96 -15.32 12.83 15.24
C GLY A 96 -16.24 11.64 15.47
N TRP A 97 -17.55 11.87 15.28
CA TRP A 97 -18.54 10.80 15.37
C TRP A 97 -18.27 9.68 14.35
N HIS A 98 -17.86 10.00 13.12
CA HIS A 98 -17.62 8.99 12.07
C HIS A 98 -16.41 8.06 12.31
N TRP A 99 -15.51 8.37 13.25
CA TRP A 99 -14.50 7.40 13.71
C TRP A 99 -14.91 6.63 14.98
N THR A 100 -15.96 7.04 15.69
CA THR A 100 -16.30 6.54 17.03
C THR A 100 -17.67 5.87 17.10
N MET A 101 -18.67 6.41 16.40
CA MET A 101 -20.11 6.13 16.52
C MET A 101 -20.61 6.02 17.96
N ASN A 102 -19.93 6.70 18.91
CA ASN A 102 -20.10 6.58 20.37
C ASN A 102 -19.88 5.15 20.95
N ALA A 103 -19.42 4.19 20.15
CA ALA A 103 -19.19 2.78 20.53
C ALA A 103 -17.71 2.38 20.55
N PHE A 104 -16.87 3.10 19.79
CA PHE A 104 -15.45 2.84 19.60
C PHE A 104 -14.61 4.02 20.14
N ASP A 105 -13.40 3.71 20.63
CA ASP A 105 -12.52 4.65 21.32
C ASP A 105 -11.13 4.65 20.66
N PRO A 106 -10.90 5.50 19.64
CA PRO A 106 -9.68 5.46 18.83
C PRO A 106 -8.42 5.95 19.56
N ASP A 107 -8.54 6.51 20.77
CA ASP A 107 -7.37 6.77 21.64
C ASP A 107 -6.81 5.46 22.21
N ARG A 108 -7.63 4.42 22.34
CA ARG A 108 -7.15 3.05 22.58
C ARG A 108 -6.51 2.52 21.30
N VAL A 109 -5.35 1.90 21.45
CA VAL A 109 -4.74 1.08 20.41
C VAL A 109 -4.75 -0.34 20.93
N ASP A 110 -5.26 -1.28 20.14
CA ASP A 110 -5.14 -2.69 20.47
C ASP A 110 -3.66 -3.07 20.49
N ALA A 111 -3.17 -3.48 21.66
CA ALA A 111 -1.76 -3.74 21.85
C ALA A 111 -1.27 -4.97 21.06
N ALA A 112 -2.13 -5.93 20.69
CA ALA A 112 -1.71 -7.14 19.97
C ALA A 112 -1.72 -6.99 18.44
N THR A 113 -2.34 -5.93 17.90
CA THR A 113 -2.55 -5.77 16.45
C THR A 113 -2.28 -4.36 15.94
N GLY A 114 -2.00 -3.38 16.81
CA GLY A 114 -1.79 -1.98 16.43
C GLY A 114 -3.04 -1.28 15.84
N ARG A 115 -4.18 -1.99 15.76
CA ARG A 115 -5.45 -1.47 15.24
C ARG A 115 -6.03 -0.48 16.24
N ARG A 116 -6.66 0.58 15.75
CA ARG A 116 -7.54 1.43 16.57
C ARG A 116 -8.95 0.86 16.46
N PRO A 117 -9.69 0.67 17.57
CA PRO A 117 -11.12 0.46 17.50
C PRO A 117 -11.71 1.78 17.01
N ILE A 118 -12.12 1.76 15.75
CA ILE A 118 -12.84 2.83 15.06
C ILE A 118 -14.17 2.25 14.59
N ALA A 119 -15.08 3.12 14.16
CA ALA A 119 -16.30 2.73 13.46
C ALA A 119 -16.02 2.24 12.03
N SER A 120 -15.30 1.12 11.92
CA SER A 120 -15.07 0.38 10.67
C SER A 120 -14.57 -1.04 10.97
N HIS A 121 -14.90 -1.99 10.09
CA HIS A 121 -14.23 -3.29 10.09
C HIS A 121 -12.78 -3.24 9.57
N PHE A 122 -12.41 -2.17 8.86
CA PHE A 122 -11.15 -2.01 8.14
C PHE A 122 -10.27 -0.90 8.77
N GLN A 123 -9.04 -0.69 8.27
CA GLN A 123 -8.14 0.35 8.78
C GLN A 123 -7.49 1.15 7.63
N PRO A 124 -7.54 2.50 7.63
CA PRO A 124 -6.82 3.31 6.64
C PRO A 124 -5.31 3.08 6.67
N LEU A 125 -4.65 3.01 5.51
CA LEU A 125 -3.20 2.79 5.40
C LEU A 125 -2.37 3.96 5.97
N ILE A 126 -2.96 5.16 6.04
CA ILE A 126 -2.38 6.34 6.70
C ILE A 126 -2.81 6.49 8.18
N GLY A 127 -3.64 5.55 8.68
CA GLY A 127 -4.33 5.66 9.96
C GLY A 127 -5.56 6.58 9.92
N PRO A 128 -6.43 6.56 10.95
CA PRO A 128 -7.57 7.47 11.06
C PRO A 128 -7.15 8.95 11.00
N TYR A 129 -7.81 9.73 10.15
CA TYR A 129 -7.40 11.07 9.71
C TYR A 129 -8.50 12.13 9.87
N ASP A 130 -8.17 13.40 9.65
CA ASP A 130 -9.14 14.50 9.52
C ASP A 130 -9.31 14.85 8.04
N SER A 131 -10.54 14.86 7.52
CA SER A 131 -10.80 15.15 6.09
C SER A 131 -10.46 16.59 5.69
N GLY A 132 -10.20 17.49 6.65
CA GLY A 132 -9.71 18.84 6.40
C GLY A 132 -8.18 18.98 6.37
N ASP A 133 -7.41 17.92 6.66
CA ASP A 133 -5.94 18.00 6.68
C ASP A 133 -5.37 18.15 5.24
N PRO A 134 -4.59 19.22 4.95
CA PRO A 134 -4.06 19.46 3.60
C PRO A 134 -3.13 18.37 3.05
N ALA A 135 -2.44 17.62 3.91
CA ALA A 135 -1.58 16.50 3.49
C ALA A 135 -2.39 15.23 3.20
N VAL A 136 -3.49 15.01 3.93
CA VAL A 136 -4.45 13.93 3.66
C VAL A 136 -5.18 14.18 2.34
N LEU A 137 -5.67 15.40 2.13
CA LEU A 137 -6.30 15.82 0.86
C LEU A 137 -5.32 15.73 -0.32
N GLU A 138 -4.06 16.14 -0.16
CA GLU A 138 -3.03 15.95 -1.19
C GLU A 138 -2.75 14.47 -1.48
N TYR A 139 -2.74 13.61 -0.45
CA TYR A 139 -2.58 12.16 -0.58
C TYR A 139 -3.76 11.50 -1.31
N HIS A 140 -5.01 11.76 -0.88
CA HIS A 140 -6.21 11.20 -1.49
C HIS A 140 -6.35 11.59 -2.97
N LEU A 141 -6.27 12.89 -3.27
CA LEU A 141 -6.50 13.41 -4.62
C LEU A 141 -5.39 13.01 -5.61
N LEU A 142 -4.13 12.95 -5.18
CA LEU A 142 -3.05 12.40 -6.01
C LEU A 142 -3.23 10.90 -6.25
N LEU A 143 -3.69 10.13 -5.25
CA LEU A 143 -4.01 8.71 -5.46
C LEU A 143 -5.18 8.51 -6.42
N MET A 144 -6.28 9.27 -6.29
CA MET A 144 -7.40 9.25 -7.24
C MET A 144 -6.88 9.49 -8.67
N LYS A 145 -6.09 10.55 -8.87
CA LYS A 145 -5.57 10.94 -10.18
C LYS A 145 -4.64 9.88 -10.79
N LEU A 146 -3.78 9.26 -9.98
CA LEU A 146 -2.91 8.16 -10.43
C LEU A 146 -3.65 6.82 -10.55
N ALA A 147 -4.78 6.62 -9.89
CA ALA A 147 -5.65 5.46 -10.09
C ALA A 147 -6.42 5.53 -11.43
N GLY A 148 -6.56 6.73 -12.02
CA GLY A 148 -7.37 6.96 -13.22
C GLY A 148 -8.80 7.38 -12.91
N ILE A 149 -9.02 7.93 -11.72
CA ILE A 149 -10.24 8.64 -11.31
C ILE A 149 -10.04 10.11 -11.73
N ASP A 150 -11.05 10.68 -12.40
CA ASP A 150 -11.02 12.02 -12.99
C ASP A 150 -11.49 13.12 -12.03
N GLY A 151 -12.15 12.76 -10.93
CA GLY A 151 -12.70 13.70 -9.98
C GLY A 151 -13.39 13.07 -8.77
N VAL A 152 -13.91 13.92 -7.90
CA VAL A 152 -14.60 13.57 -6.66
C VAL A 152 -16.05 14.02 -6.67
N ILE A 153 -16.94 13.25 -6.06
CA ILE A 153 -18.28 13.67 -5.65
C ILE A 153 -18.18 13.82 -4.14
N ALA A 154 -18.24 15.04 -3.63
CA ALA A 154 -18.24 15.26 -2.19
C ALA A 154 -19.67 15.12 -1.67
N ASP A 155 -19.88 14.23 -0.71
CA ASP A 155 -21.11 14.24 0.08
C ASP A 155 -21.16 15.52 0.94
N TRP A 156 -22.34 16.13 1.04
CA TRP A 156 -22.48 17.47 1.60
C TRP A 156 -23.83 17.72 2.26
N TYR A 157 -23.77 18.19 3.51
CA TYR A 157 -24.93 18.43 4.37
C TYR A 157 -25.47 19.89 4.34
N GLY A 158 -25.00 20.72 3.40
CA GLY A 158 -25.43 22.12 3.27
C GLY A 158 -24.63 23.12 4.11
N LEU A 159 -25.30 24.18 4.56
CA LEU A 159 -24.68 25.39 5.15
C LEU A 159 -25.13 25.69 6.59
N SER A 160 -26.05 24.91 7.16
CA SER A 160 -26.67 25.22 8.44
C SER A 160 -25.87 24.74 9.64
N ASP A 161 -26.03 25.44 10.76
CA ASP A 161 -25.43 25.09 12.06
C ASP A 161 -26.29 24.05 12.80
N LEU A 162 -26.05 22.79 12.50
CA LEU A 162 -26.61 21.60 13.17
C LEU A 162 -25.58 20.46 13.13
N ASP A 163 -25.54 19.65 14.19
CA ASP A 163 -24.70 18.45 14.33
C ASP A 163 -23.24 18.64 13.84
N ASP A 164 -22.83 17.92 12.80
CA ASP A 164 -21.50 18.00 12.17
C ASP A 164 -21.47 18.79 10.85
N TYR A 165 -22.59 19.40 10.45
CA TYR A 165 -22.78 20.01 9.13
C TYR A 165 -21.74 21.13 8.85
N PRO A 166 -21.36 22.00 9.83
CA PRO A 166 -20.33 23.00 9.62
C PRO A 166 -18.93 22.40 9.38
N ILE A 167 -18.63 21.25 9.98
CA ILE A 167 -17.35 20.55 9.80
C ILE A 167 -17.32 19.86 8.44
N ILE A 168 -18.42 19.22 8.05
CA ILE A 168 -18.60 18.66 6.71
C ILE A 168 -18.40 19.77 5.66
N HIS A 169 -19.09 20.91 5.78
CA HIS A 169 -18.89 22.04 4.86
C HIS A 169 -17.46 22.59 4.85
N ARG A 170 -16.80 22.74 6.01
CA ARG A 170 -15.37 23.12 6.14
C ARG A 170 -14.48 22.18 5.31
N ASN A 171 -14.71 20.87 5.44
CA ASN A 171 -13.91 19.84 4.80
C ASN A 171 -14.22 19.74 3.30
N THR A 172 -15.50 19.83 2.89
CA THR A 172 -15.91 19.94 1.48
C THR A 172 -15.21 21.14 0.81
N ALA A 173 -15.17 22.31 1.46
CA ALA A 173 -14.51 23.50 0.92
C ALA A 173 -12.99 23.30 0.73
N ALA A 174 -12.33 22.62 1.68
CA ALA A 174 -10.90 22.27 1.58
C ALA A 174 -10.63 21.24 0.47
N LEU A 175 -11.46 20.20 0.37
CA LEU A 175 -11.44 19.17 -0.68
C LEU A 175 -11.62 19.79 -2.08
N VAL A 176 -12.58 20.72 -2.23
CA VAL A 176 -12.80 21.47 -3.47
C VAL A 176 -11.54 22.26 -3.88
N ALA A 177 -10.98 23.06 -2.97
CA ALA A 177 -9.78 23.86 -3.26
C ALA A 177 -8.55 22.98 -3.59
N ALA A 178 -8.43 21.81 -2.95
CA ALA A 178 -7.37 20.84 -3.25
C ALA A 178 -7.58 20.14 -4.60
N ALA A 179 -8.83 19.80 -4.96
CA ALA A 179 -9.18 19.20 -6.25
C ALA A 179 -8.92 20.18 -7.41
N GLU A 180 -9.25 21.47 -7.22
CA GLU A 180 -8.90 22.56 -8.15
C GLU A 180 -7.38 22.68 -8.33
N LYS A 181 -6.62 22.81 -7.23
CA LYS A 181 -5.15 22.90 -7.21
C LYS A 181 -4.48 21.73 -7.96
N LEU A 182 -5.01 20.52 -7.79
CA LEU A 182 -4.45 19.29 -8.39
C LEU A 182 -5.02 18.97 -9.78
N GLY A 183 -5.98 19.75 -10.27
CA GLY A 183 -6.59 19.58 -11.59
C GLY A 183 -7.39 18.29 -11.71
N LEU A 184 -8.28 18.05 -10.76
CA LEU A 184 -9.35 17.05 -10.79
C LEU A 184 -10.70 17.74 -10.99
N LYS A 185 -11.72 16.98 -11.39
CA LYS A 185 -13.11 17.47 -11.38
C LYS A 185 -13.73 17.32 -9.99
N PHE A 186 -14.74 18.11 -9.69
CA PHE A 186 -15.55 17.91 -8.48
C PHE A 186 -17.04 18.17 -8.71
N ALA A 187 -17.89 17.50 -7.94
CA ALA A 187 -19.32 17.74 -7.82
C ALA A 187 -19.73 17.65 -6.34
N VAL A 188 -20.94 18.08 -6.01
CA VAL A 188 -21.56 17.78 -4.70
C VAL A 188 -22.75 16.83 -4.85
N CYS A 189 -22.86 15.92 -3.88
CA CYS A 189 -24.11 15.25 -3.55
C CYS A 189 -24.70 15.95 -2.33
N TYR A 190 -25.93 16.45 -2.45
CA TYR A 190 -26.60 17.13 -1.34
C TYR A 190 -27.54 16.13 -0.63
N GLU A 191 -27.24 15.76 0.61
CA GLU A 191 -28.16 14.95 1.42
C GLU A 191 -29.30 15.85 1.95
N ASP A 192 -30.39 15.95 1.17
CA ASP A 192 -31.51 16.86 1.43
C ASP A 192 -32.34 16.48 2.67
N ARG A 193 -32.11 15.28 3.21
CA ARG A 193 -32.51 14.81 4.54
C ARG A 193 -32.13 15.77 5.67
N THR A 194 -31.03 16.49 5.52
CA THR A 194 -30.59 17.58 6.41
C THR A 194 -31.68 18.64 6.61
N ILE A 195 -32.50 18.91 5.58
CA ILE A 195 -33.64 19.83 5.67
C ILE A 195 -34.75 19.24 6.57
N THR A 196 -34.99 17.92 6.52
CA THR A 196 -35.89 17.24 7.45
C THR A 196 -35.36 17.33 8.89
N ARG A 197 -34.07 17.10 9.11
CA ARG A 197 -33.43 17.23 10.44
C ARG A 197 -33.49 18.66 11.01
N LEU A 198 -33.28 19.68 10.19
CA LEU A 198 -33.42 21.08 10.61
C LEU A 198 -34.85 21.41 11.07
N VAL A 199 -35.87 20.78 10.48
CA VAL A 199 -37.27 20.93 10.94
C VAL A 199 -37.52 20.15 12.24
N GLU A 200 -36.99 18.93 12.38
CA GLU A 200 -37.08 18.15 13.62
C GLU A 200 -36.38 18.85 14.81
N ALA A 201 -35.23 19.48 14.57
CA ALA A 201 -34.47 20.24 15.56
C ALA A 201 -35.04 21.66 15.84
N GLY A 202 -36.18 22.01 15.24
CA GLY A 202 -36.80 23.34 15.38
C GLY A 202 -35.94 24.50 14.86
N ARG A 203 -34.97 24.23 13.98
CA ARG A 203 -34.08 25.22 13.34
C ARG A 203 -34.66 25.79 12.05
N LEU A 204 -35.61 25.10 11.44
CA LEU A 204 -36.32 25.50 10.22
C LEU A 204 -37.83 25.24 10.40
N ALA A 205 -38.68 26.16 9.95
CA ALA A 205 -40.12 25.91 9.93
C ALA A 205 -40.48 24.97 8.75
N LYS A 206 -41.44 24.05 8.93
CA LYS A 206 -41.82 23.10 7.87
C LYS A 206 -42.26 23.79 6.56
N ALA A 207 -42.82 25.00 6.64
CA ALA A 207 -43.22 25.79 5.46
C ALA A 207 -42.02 26.36 4.67
N ASP A 208 -40.86 26.56 5.31
CA ASP A 208 -39.67 27.16 4.71
C ASP A 208 -38.74 26.14 4.03
N ARG A 209 -39.07 24.83 4.03
CA ARG A 209 -38.25 23.75 3.42
C ARG A 209 -37.82 24.05 1.98
N VAL A 210 -38.78 24.41 1.12
CA VAL A 210 -38.53 24.77 -0.30
C VAL A 210 -37.72 26.07 -0.43
N LYS A 211 -37.94 27.04 0.47
CA LYS A 211 -37.19 28.31 0.50
C LYS A 211 -35.72 28.06 0.85
N HIS A 212 -35.47 27.31 1.92
CA HIS A 212 -34.12 26.93 2.33
C HIS A 212 -33.39 26.15 1.23
N ALA A 213 -34.06 25.21 0.57
CA ALA A 213 -33.50 24.50 -0.58
C ALA A 213 -33.08 25.46 -1.72
N ARG A 214 -33.94 26.43 -2.08
CA ARG A 214 -33.61 27.47 -3.08
C ARG A 214 -32.42 28.34 -2.66
N GLU A 215 -32.33 28.71 -1.38
CA GLU A 215 -31.22 29.51 -0.83
C GLU A 215 -29.89 28.73 -0.90
N THR A 216 -29.89 27.43 -0.55
CA THR A 216 -28.73 26.53 -0.70
C THR A 216 -28.33 26.33 -2.18
N LEU A 217 -29.30 26.16 -3.08
CA LEU A 217 -29.05 26.06 -4.53
C LEU A 217 -28.50 27.37 -5.12
N ALA A 218 -28.99 28.52 -4.67
CA ALA A 218 -28.46 29.83 -5.07
C ALA A 218 -27.01 30.02 -4.56
N TRP A 219 -26.70 29.59 -3.34
CA TRP A 219 -25.33 29.59 -2.83
C TRP A 219 -24.40 28.72 -3.70
N LEU A 220 -24.82 27.50 -4.05
CA LEU A 220 -24.07 26.62 -4.96
C LEU A 220 -23.85 27.27 -6.34
N ARG A 221 -24.90 27.89 -6.92
CA ARG A 221 -24.82 28.66 -8.18
C ARG A 221 -23.78 29.78 -8.11
N ASP A 222 -23.71 30.45 -6.97
CA ASP A 222 -22.93 31.67 -6.83
C ASP A 222 -21.49 31.44 -6.34
N HIS A 223 -21.18 30.22 -5.85
CA HIS A 223 -19.85 29.76 -5.46
C HIS A 223 -19.37 28.60 -6.36
N TRP A 224 -19.58 27.34 -5.95
CA TRP A 224 -18.93 26.18 -6.55
C TRP A 224 -19.32 25.92 -8.01
N PHE A 225 -20.57 26.17 -8.43
CA PHE A 225 -21.00 25.99 -9.82
C PHE A 225 -20.33 26.98 -10.80
N ARG A 226 -19.60 27.99 -10.31
CA ARG A 226 -18.81 28.91 -11.16
C ARG A 226 -17.41 28.36 -11.48
N SER A 227 -16.96 27.32 -10.78
CA SER A 227 -15.63 26.76 -11.01
C SER A 227 -15.49 26.10 -12.40
N PRO A 228 -14.33 26.25 -13.07
CA PRO A 228 -13.99 25.46 -14.24
C PRO A 228 -13.66 23.99 -13.92
N ALA A 229 -13.35 23.68 -12.65
CA ALA A 229 -13.17 22.30 -12.17
C ALA A 229 -14.50 21.64 -11.76
N TYR A 230 -15.60 22.39 -11.64
CA TYR A 230 -16.91 21.80 -11.41
C TYR A 230 -17.29 20.82 -12.54
N LEU A 231 -17.98 19.73 -12.17
CA LEU A 231 -18.46 18.69 -13.08
C LEU A 231 -19.59 19.24 -13.96
N ARG A 232 -19.49 19.02 -15.28
CA ARG A 232 -20.46 19.55 -16.24
C ARG A 232 -20.91 18.49 -17.24
N TRP A 233 -22.19 18.54 -17.56
CA TRP A 233 -22.79 17.88 -18.71
C TRP A 233 -23.49 18.96 -19.55
N ASP A 234 -23.22 18.98 -20.85
CA ASP A 234 -23.70 20.02 -21.77
C ASP A 234 -23.50 21.47 -21.24
N GLY A 235 -22.29 21.75 -20.72
CA GLY A 235 -21.91 23.04 -20.11
C GLY A 235 -22.53 23.35 -18.73
N ARG A 236 -23.65 22.71 -18.38
CA ARG A 236 -24.39 22.95 -17.14
C ARG A 236 -23.77 22.18 -15.95
N PRO A 237 -23.78 22.74 -14.73
CA PRO A 237 -23.19 22.08 -13.55
C PRO A 237 -24.03 20.87 -13.13
N VAL A 238 -23.40 19.76 -12.78
CA VAL A 238 -24.09 18.54 -12.32
C VAL A 238 -24.32 18.58 -10.80
N LEU A 239 -25.56 18.34 -10.37
CA LEU A 239 -25.98 18.26 -8.96
C LEU A 239 -26.56 16.88 -8.68
N LEU A 240 -26.09 16.23 -7.62
CA LEU A 240 -26.67 15.00 -7.09
C LEU A 240 -27.48 15.31 -5.81
N SER A 241 -28.51 14.53 -5.52
CA SER A 241 -29.13 14.49 -4.18
C SER A 241 -29.25 13.06 -3.66
N PHE A 242 -28.81 12.83 -2.43
CA PHE A 242 -28.88 11.53 -1.77
C PHE A 242 -30.22 11.35 -1.04
N GLY A 243 -30.78 10.14 -1.06
CA GLY A 243 -31.94 9.74 -0.28
C GLY A 243 -33.32 10.06 -0.86
N GLU A 244 -34.33 9.55 -0.16
CA GLU A 244 -35.76 9.81 -0.41
C GLU A 244 -36.52 10.38 0.82
N ASP A 245 -35.89 10.52 2.00
CA ASP A 245 -36.51 11.04 3.24
C ASP A 245 -36.24 12.55 3.53
N GLY A 246 -35.56 13.24 2.62
CA GLY A 246 -35.45 14.70 2.58
C GLY A 246 -36.66 15.39 1.94
N LEU A 247 -36.49 15.95 0.74
CA LEU A 247 -37.54 16.65 0.01
C LEU A 247 -38.37 15.67 -0.84
N SER A 248 -39.67 15.90 -0.84
CA SER A 248 -40.59 15.24 -1.77
C SER A 248 -40.35 15.71 -3.21
N ASP A 249 -40.76 14.89 -4.19
CA ASP A 249 -40.58 15.21 -5.62
C ASP A 249 -41.18 16.58 -6.01
N ARG A 250 -42.30 16.97 -5.40
CA ARG A 250 -42.90 18.30 -5.58
C ARG A 250 -42.05 19.42 -4.97
N GLU A 251 -41.49 19.21 -3.77
CA GLU A 251 -40.60 20.20 -3.16
C GLU A 251 -39.33 20.38 -3.99
N TRP A 252 -38.80 19.31 -4.59
CA TRP A 252 -37.71 19.39 -5.58
C TRP A 252 -38.13 20.14 -6.85
N GLU A 253 -39.30 19.86 -7.43
CA GLU A 253 -39.81 20.61 -8.59
C GLU A 253 -39.96 22.11 -8.30
N GLU A 254 -40.41 22.47 -7.10
CA GLU A 254 -40.54 23.86 -6.67
C GLU A 254 -39.18 24.49 -6.29
N ALA A 255 -38.20 23.72 -5.79
CA ALA A 255 -36.89 24.22 -5.39
C ALA A 255 -35.93 24.45 -6.57
N LEU A 256 -35.96 23.59 -7.59
CA LEU A 256 -35.05 23.67 -8.74
C LEU A 256 -35.27 24.97 -9.55
N PRO A 257 -34.18 25.68 -9.93
CA PRO A 257 -34.29 26.91 -10.72
C PRO A 257 -34.78 26.59 -12.14
N GLN A 258 -35.67 27.44 -12.66
CA GLN A 258 -36.27 27.28 -14.00
C GLN A 258 -35.57 28.15 -15.07
N GLU A 259 -34.40 28.72 -14.74
CA GLU A 259 -33.65 29.65 -15.60
C GLU A 259 -32.62 28.94 -16.50
N ILE A 260 -32.24 29.59 -17.61
CA ILE A 260 -31.20 29.09 -18.51
C ILE A 260 -29.88 29.00 -17.72
N GLY A 261 -29.32 27.79 -17.63
CA GLY A 261 -28.14 27.50 -16.79
C GLY A 261 -28.43 26.71 -15.51
N ALA A 262 -29.69 26.34 -15.25
CA ALA A 262 -30.08 25.42 -14.19
C ALA A 262 -29.22 24.13 -14.17
N PRO A 263 -28.88 23.59 -12.99
CA PRO A 263 -28.03 22.41 -12.88
C PRO A 263 -28.67 21.18 -13.54
N VAL A 264 -27.82 20.27 -14.00
CA VAL A 264 -28.20 18.92 -14.42
C VAL A 264 -28.44 18.11 -13.15
N TYR A 265 -29.70 17.83 -12.84
CA TYR A 265 -30.11 17.21 -11.60
C TYR A 265 -30.20 15.69 -11.74
N LEU A 266 -29.54 14.97 -10.84
CA LEU A 266 -29.50 13.52 -10.75
C LEU A 266 -29.97 13.07 -9.36
N SER A 267 -31.07 12.35 -9.30
CA SER A 267 -31.56 11.72 -8.06
C SER A 267 -31.02 10.29 -7.88
N GLU A 268 -30.94 9.82 -6.64
CA GLU A 268 -30.56 8.45 -6.31
C GLU A 268 -31.56 7.40 -6.86
N HIS A 269 -31.04 6.30 -7.41
CA HIS A 269 -31.66 5.08 -7.99
C HIS A 269 -32.72 5.26 -9.09
N ARG A 270 -33.48 6.36 -9.09
CA ARG A 270 -34.55 6.68 -10.01
C ARG A 270 -34.34 8.07 -10.62
N ARG A 271 -35.10 8.36 -11.67
CA ARG A 271 -35.22 9.72 -12.22
C ARG A 271 -36.47 10.38 -11.63
N ARG A 272 -36.30 11.28 -10.65
CA ARG A 272 -37.38 12.12 -10.10
C ARG A 272 -37.94 13.08 -11.19
N PRO A 273 -39.14 13.66 -11.01
CA PRO A 273 -39.63 14.76 -11.84
C PRO A 273 -38.60 15.89 -11.99
N ARG A 274 -38.56 16.49 -13.19
CA ARG A 274 -37.57 17.49 -13.66
C ARG A 274 -36.10 17.08 -13.70
N ALA A 275 -35.68 15.99 -13.06
CA ALA A 275 -34.31 15.48 -13.19
C ALA A 275 -33.97 15.11 -14.65
N GLU A 276 -32.75 15.35 -15.10
CA GLU A 276 -32.22 14.80 -16.36
C GLU A 276 -31.90 13.30 -16.24
N GLY A 277 -31.82 12.77 -15.02
CA GLY A 277 -31.37 11.40 -14.82
C GLY A 277 -31.30 10.99 -13.35
N GLY A 278 -30.38 10.08 -13.08
CA GLY A 278 -30.08 9.62 -11.73
C GLY A 278 -28.73 8.92 -11.62
N PHE A 279 -28.34 8.62 -10.40
CA PHE A 279 -27.15 7.85 -10.04
C PHE A 279 -27.52 6.60 -9.23
N ASP A 280 -26.63 5.62 -9.16
CA ASP A 280 -26.87 4.36 -8.44
C ASP A 280 -26.05 4.25 -7.14
N TRP A 281 -26.42 3.33 -6.25
CA TRP A 281 -25.70 3.03 -4.99
C TRP A 281 -25.68 1.50 -4.73
N PRO A 282 -24.71 0.93 -4.00
CA PRO A 282 -24.81 -0.46 -3.54
C PRO A 282 -26.04 -0.68 -2.63
N VAL A 283 -26.93 -1.59 -3.04
CA VAL A 283 -28.06 -2.06 -2.21
C VAL A 283 -27.76 -3.47 -1.67
N PRO A 284 -27.31 -3.66 -0.42
CA PRO A 284 -26.61 -4.89 -0.03
C PRO A 284 -27.50 -6.14 0.02
N LYS A 285 -28.78 -5.97 0.37
CA LYS A 285 -29.79 -7.04 0.40
C LYS A 285 -30.16 -7.59 -1.00
N GLU A 286 -29.73 -6.93 -2.07
CA GLU A 286 -30.08 -7.26 -3.46
C GLU A 286 -28.85 -7.46 -4.37
N GLY A 287 -27.74 -6.79 -4.05
CA GLY A 287 -26.47 -6.91 -4.78
C GLY A 287 -26.62 -6.55 -6.25
N LEU A 288 -26.11 -7.41 -7.14
CA LEU A 288 -26.13 -7.15 -8.58
C LEU A 288 -27.54 -7.01 -9.16
N ALA A 289 -28.58 -7.54 -8.51
CA ALA A 289 -29.97 -7.34 -8.96
C ALA A 289 -30.42 -5.86 -8.86
N ALA A 290 -29.85 -5.07 -7.96
CA ALA A 290 -30.10 -3.62 -7.92
C ALA A 290 -29.39 -2.89 -9.07
N PHE A 291 -28.13 -3.23 -9.32
CA PHE A 291 -27.36 -2.72 -10.46
C PHE A 291 -28.01 -3.08 -11.81
N ASP A 292 -28.51 -4.31 -11.95
CA ASP A 292 -29.26 -4.78 -13.12
C ASP A 292 -30.51 -3.90 -13.35
N ARG A 293 -31.31 -3.64 -12.30
CA ARG A 293 -32.47 -2.73 -12.37
C ARG A 293 -32.07 -1.30 -12.76
N PHE A 294 -31.01 -0.75 -12.17
CA PHE A 294 -30.55 0.60 -12.53
C PHE A 294 -30.10 0.65 -13.99
N ARG A 295 -29.35 -0.36 -14.47
CA ARG A 295 -28.91 -0.49 -15.86
C ARG A 295 -30.08 -0.52 -16.84
N GLU A 296 -31.17 -1.20 -16.48
CA GLU A 296 -32.41 -1.28 -17.28
C GLU A 296 -33.24 0.01 -17.20
N ALA A 297 -33.57 0.50 -16.00
CA ALA A 297 -34.37 1.70 -15.80
C ALA A 297 -33.73 2.95 -16.41
N SER A 298 -32.40 3.08 -16.31
CA SER A 298 -31.63 4.21 -16.84
C SER A 298 -31.37 4.15 -18.35
N ALA A 299 -31.79 3.09 -19.05
CA ALA A 299 -31.48 2.90 -20.47
C ALA A 299 -32.01 4.03 -21.39
N GLY A 300 -33.07 4.73 -20.98
CA GLY A 300 -33.68 5.85 -21.71
C GLY A 300 -33.53 7.23 -21.05
N TRP A 301 -32.67 7.39 -20.03
CA TRP A 301 -32.49 8.69 -19.37
C TRP A 301 -31.45 9.56 -20.11
N PRO A 302 -31.68 10.89 -20.24
CA PRO A 302 -30.69 11.83 -20.78
C PRO A 302 -29.31 11.73 -20.12
N VAL A 303 -29.27 11.53 -18.80
CA VAL A 303 -28.04 11.30 -18.03
C VAL A 303 -28.22 10.07 -17.13
N ARG A 304 -27.14 9.32 -16.92
CA ARG A 304 -27.07 8.23 -15.95
C ARG A 304 -25.67 8.10 -15.37
N MET A 305 -25.59 7.78 -14.09
CA MET A 305 -24.32 7.57 -13.38
C MET A 305 -24.38 6.25 -12.58
N PRO A 306 -24.16 5.09 -13.23
CA PRO A 306 -24.09 3.81 -12.52
C PRO A 306 -22.94 3.78 -11.52
N ALA A 307 -23.10 2.97 -10.46
CA ALA A 307 -22.10 2.79 -9.42
C ALA A 307 -21.19 1.59 -9.70
N ALA A 308 -19.91 1.78 -9.46
CA ALA A 308 -18.96 0.72 -9.18
C ALA A 308 -18.75 0.63 -7.66
N TYR A 309 -18.72 -0.58 -7.12
CA TYR A 309 -18.49 -0.83 -5.70
C TYR A 309 -17.72 -2.14 -5.51
N VAL A 310 -16.85 -2.17 -4.49
CA VAL A 310 -15.94 -3.30 -4.25
C VAL A 310 -16.47 -4.30 -3.24
N ARG A 311 -17.20 -3.84 -2.23
CA ARG A 311 -17.85 -4.63 -1.18
C ARG A 311 -18.83 -3.72 -0.44
N PHE A 312 -19.59 -4.28 0.48
CA PHE A 312 -20.34 -3.52 1.46
C PHE A 312 -20.32 -4.36 2.74
N LYS A 313 -19.95 -3.75 3.86
CA LYS A 313 -19.96 -4.41 5.16
C LYS A 313 -19.97 -3.33 6.24
N ASP A 314 -21.18 -2.92 6.64
CA ASP A 314 -21.34 -1.85 7.61
C ASP A 314 -21.02 -2.30 9.03
N ILE A 315 -20.53 -1.36 9.83
CA ILE A 315 -20.25 -1.51 11.26
C ILE A 315 -21.48 -1.20 12.14
N TYR A 316 -22.62 -0.81 11.56
CA TYR A 316 -23.67 -0.09 12.30
C TYR A 316 -24.33 -0.95 13.39
N ALA A 317 -24.36 -2.27 13.19
CA ALA A 317 -24.88 -3.23 14.16
C ALA A 317 -23.98 -3.33 15.40
N GLU A 318 -22.66 -3.54 15.26
CA GLU A 318 -21.74 -3.52 16.40
C GLU A 318 -21.63 -2.12 17.03
N ALA A 319 -21.72 -1.06 16.21
CA ALA A 319 -21.77 0.32 16.66
C ALA A 319 -23.07 0.69 17.42
N LYS A 320 -24.10 -0.17 17.36
CA LYS A 320 -25.45 0.07 17.91
C LYS A 320 -26.15 1.32 17.36
N VAL A 321 -25.78 1.74 16.15
CA VAL A 321 -26.40 2.87 15.44
C VAL A 321 -27.74 2.44 14.82
N ARG A 322 -27.78 1.25 14.19
CA ARG A 322 -28.97 0.65 13.57
C ARG A 322 -28.71 -0.82 13.23
N GLU A 323 -29.73 -1.53 12.77
CA GLU A 323 -29.54 -2.81 12.07
C GLU A 323 -28.74 -2.62 10.76
N SER A 324 -27.90 -3.60 10.44
CA SER A 324 -27.08 -3.61 9.22
C SER A 324 -27.93 -3.57 7.94
N TYR A 325 -27.39 -2.91 6.91
CA TYR A 325 -27.97 -2.89 5.57
C TYR A 325 -27.72 -4.19 4.80
N GLY A 326 -26.80 -5.05 5.26
CA GLY A 326 -26.42 -6.34 4.66
C GLY A 326 -24.97 -6.36 4.17
N GLU A 327 -24.45 -7.54 3.81
CA GLU A 327 -23.06 -7.70 3.33
C GLU A 327 -23.00 -8.01 1.83
N LEU A 328 -22.19 -7.26 1.08
CA LEU A 328 -21.78 -7.59 -0.29
C LEU A 328 -20.33 -8.09 -0.27
N PRO A 329 -20.07 -9.36 -0.62
CA PRO A 329 -18.74 -9.95 -0.48
C PRO A 329 -17.77 -9.39 -1.52
N ASP A 330 -16.59 -8.99 -1.04
CA ASP A 330 -15.46 -8.45 -1.79
C ASP A 330 -14.99 -9.34 -2.97
N ARG A 331 -15.13 -10.66 -2.82
CA ARG A 331 -14.71 -11.69 -3.80
C ARG A 331 -13.23 -11.60 -4.22
N GLY A 332 -12.37 -10.98 -3.40
CA GLY A 332 -10.96 -10.74 -3.72
C GLY A 332 -10.74 -9.56 -4.67
N GLY A 333 -11.67 -8.61 -4.72
CA GLY A 333 -11.74 -7.50 -5.68
C GLY A 333 -12.64 -7.79 -6.89
N GLY A 334 -13.06 -9.05 -7.10
CA GLY A 334 -13.87 -9.47 -8.25
C GLY A 334 -15.24 -8.80 -8.36
N MET A 335 -15.78 -8.27 -7.26
CA MET A 335 -17.00 -7.44 -7.30
C MET A 335 -16.73 -6.10 -8.00
N LEU A 336 -15.63 -5.41 -7.69
CA LEU A 336 -15.22 -4.16 -8.36
C LEU A 336 -14.91 -4.40 -9.84
N GLU A 337 -14.25 -5.52 -10.16
CA GLU A 337 -13.99 -5.89 -11.56
C GLU A 337 -15.29 -6.08 -12.37
N THR A 338 -16.35 -6.56 -11.72
CA THR A 338 -17.68 -6.77 -12.32
C THR A 338 -18.42 -5.44 -12.45
N THR A 339 -18.65 -4.73 -11.35
CA THR A 339 -19.48 -3.50 -11.32
C THR A 339 -18.87 -2.38 -12.16
N LEU A 340 -17.57 -2.11 -12.03
CA LEU A 340 -16.89 -1.13 -12.89
C LEU A 340 -16.77 -1.62 -14.33
N GLY A 341 -16.58 -2.93 -14.55
CA GLY A 341 -16.51 -3.54 -15.87
C GLY A 341 -17.80 -3.40 -16.69
N GLU A 342 -18.95 -3.48 -16.03
CA GLU A 342 -20.28 -3.27 -16.62
C GLU A 342 -20.69 -1.80 -16.67
N ALA A 343 -20.43 -1.01 -15.62
CA ALA A 343 -20.70 0.43 -15.62
C ALA A 343 -19.98 1.15 -16.77
N LEU A 344 -18.75 0.74 -17.09
CA LEU A 344 -18.02 1.23 -18.26
C LEU A 344 -18.54 0.64 -19.60
N ALA A 345 -19.12 -0.56 -19.60
CA ALA A 345 -19.75 -1.13 -20.79
C ALA A 345 -21.04 -0.40 -21.19
N MET A 346 -21.76 0.19 -20.22
CA MET A 346 -22.92 1.07 -20.45
C MET A 346 -22.57 2.39 -21.17
N LYS A 347 -21.28 2.74 -21.28
CA LYS A 347 -20.77 4.01 -21.85
C LYS A 347 -21.50 5.28 -21.35
N PRO A 348 -21.71 5.45 -20.03
CA PRO A 348 -22.33 6.66 -19.50
C PRO A 348 -21.38 7.87 -19.63
N PRO A 349 -21.86 9.11 -19.49
CA PRO A 349 -20.97 10.27 -19.33
C PRO A 349 -20.13 10.16 -18.04
N PHE A 350 -20.68 9.56 -16.99
CA PHE A 350 -20.08 9.45 -15.66
C PHE A 350 -20.29 8.04 -15.08
N VAL A 351 -19.30 7.53 -14.35
CA VAL A 351 -19.44 6.40 -13.41
C VAL A 351 -18.98 6.91 -12.05
N GLN A 352 -19.74 6.63 -10.98
CA GLN A 352 -19.22 6.85 -9.62
C GLN A 352 -18.65 5.55 -9.04
N VAL A 353 -17.66 5.68 -8.18
CA VAL A 353 -17.18 4.62 -7.30
C VAL A 353 -17.69 4.90 -5.89
N ALA A 354 -18.59 4.03 -5.43
CA ALA A 354 -19.12 4.00 -4.07
C ALA A 354 -18.26 3.03 -3.24
N THR A 355 -17.32 3.48 -2.41
CA THR A 355 -16.95 4.90 -2.11
C THR A 355 -15.44 5.07 -2.16
N TRP A 356 -14.94 6.31 -2.12
CA TRP A 356 -13.53 6.57 -1.79
C TRP A 356 -13.23 6.09 -0.37
N ASN A 357 -13.99 6.55 0.62
CA ASN A 357 -13.64 6.47 2.04
C ASN A 357 -14.83 6.33 3.01
N ASP A 358 -15.97 5.75 2.62
CA ASP A 358 -16.96 5.33 3.62
C ASP A 358 -16.47 4.07 4.34
N TRP A 359 -15.69 4.32 5.38
CA TRP A 359 -15.19 3.35 6.34
C TRP A 359 -16.32 2.77 7.22
N GLY A 360 -17.46 3.47 7.36
CA GLY A 360 -18.61 3.03 8.17
C GLY A 360 -19.45 1.96 7.48
N GLU A 361 -19.71 2.12 6.18
CA GLU A 361 -20.32 1.09 5.31
C GLU A 361 -19.31 0.06 4.78
N GLY A 362 -18.01 0.31 4.97
CA GLY A 362 -16.94 -0.59 4.54
C GLY A 362 -16.75 -0.68 3.03
N THR A 363 -17.28 0.28 2.28
CA THR A 363 -17.34 0.33 0.80
C THR A 363 -16.08 0.95 0.16
N GLN A 364 -15.11 1.39 0.98
CA GLN A 364 -14.01 2.26 0.58
C GLN A 364 -13.01 1.65 -0.43
N ILE A 365 -12.54 2.45 -1.40
CA ILE A 365 -11.40 2.11 -2.28
C ILE A 365 -10.08 2.78 -1.87
N GLU A 366 -10.10 3.68 -0.86
CA GLU A 366 -8.92 4.23 -0.23
C GLU A 366 -8.01 3.08 0.26
N PRO A 367 -6.67 3.18 0.08
CA PRO A 367 -5.78 2.12 0.53
C PRO A 367 -5.93 1.80 2.02
N SER A 368 -6.16 0.52 2.32
CA SER A 368 -6.33 0.00 3.68
C SER A 368 -5.20 -0.96 4.07
N ALA A 369 -5.07 -1.26 5.36
CA ALA A 369 -4.16 -2.29 5.85
C ALA A 369 -4.50 -3.69 5.30
N GLU A 370 -5.79 -3.95 5.07
CA GLU A 370 -6.33 -5.23 4.59
C GLU A 370 -6.19 -5.42 3.06
N PHE A 371 -6.32 -4.36 2.26
CA PHE A 371 -6.38 -4.45 0.79
C PHE A 371 -5.23 -3.76 0.05
N GLY A 372 -4.42 -2.94 0.73
CA GLY A 372 -3.36 -2.15 0.12
C GLY A 372 -3.90 -1.28 -1.02
N TYR A 373 -3.30 -1.37 -2.20
CA TYR A 373 -3.68 -0.56 -3.37
C TYR A 373 -4.49 -1.33 -4.43
N ARG A 374 -4.94 -2.56 -4.11
CA ARG A 374 -5.59 -3.49 -5.06
C ARG A 374 -6.74 -2.84 -5.84
N ASP A 375 -7.57 -2.08 -5.14
CA ASP A 375 -8.80 -1.51 -5.70
C ASP A 375 -8.48 -0.36 -6.67
N LEU A 376 -7.47 0.45 -6.35
CA LEU A 376 -6.93 1.49 -7.25
C LEU A 376 -6.21 0.88 -8.47
N GLU A 377 -5.48 -0.21 -8.30
CA GLU A 377 -4.82 -0.94 -9.39
C GLU A 377 -5.83 -1.56 -10.38
N THR A 378 -6.95 -2.05 -9.86
CA THR A 378 -8.11 -2.51 -10.65
C THR A 378 -8.72 -1.37 -11.48
N ILE A 379 -8.90 -0.19 -10.88
CA ILE A 379 -9.38 1.00 -11.60
C ILE A 379 -8.39 1.41 -12.70
N GLN A 380 -7.08 1.46 -12.42
CA GLN A 380 -6.07 1.74 -13.46
C GLN A 380 -6.14 0.74 -14.62
N ARG A 381 -6.38 -0.55 -14.32
CA ARG A 381 -6.49 -1.62 -15.31
C ARG A 381 -7.71 -1.41 -16.21
N LEU A 382 -8.90 -1.27 -15.64
CA LEU A 382 -10.15 -1.06 -16.38
C LEU A 382 -10.18 0.29 -17.13
N ARG A 383 -9.58 1.34 -16.56
CA ARG A 383 -9.33 2.64 -17.22
C ARG A 383 -8.62 2.45 -18.56
N ARG A 384 -7.55 1.64 -18.58
CA ARG A 384 -6.77 1.33 -19.79
C ARG A 384 -7.51 0.46 -20.79
N GLU A 385 -8.26 -0.53 -20.30
CA GLU A 385 -8.98 -1.47 -21.18
C GLU A 385 -10.19 -0.84 -21.86
N ARG A 386 -10.93 0.04 -21.16
CA ARG A 386 -12.27 0.49 -21.55
C ARG A 386 -12.37 1.96 -21.97
N ILE A 387 -11.48 2.85 -21.49
CA ILE A 387 -11.55 4.30 -21.79
C ILE A 387 -10.32 4.77 -22.56
N ASP A 388 -9.12 4.59 -22.01
CA ASP A 388 -7.89 5.20 -22.52
C ASP A 388 -6.68 4.26 -22.38
N ARG A 389 -6.35 3.57 -23.47
CA ARG A 389 -5.19 2.66 -23.56
C ARG A 389 -3.84 3.34 -23.32
N SER A 390 -3.77 4.67 -23.44
CA SER A 390 -2.54 5.44 -23.23
C SER A 390 -2.30 5.82 -21.77
N PHE A 391 -3.29 5.62 -20.87
CA PHE A 391 -3.22 6.00 -19.47
C PHE A 391 -1.97 5.43 -18.77
N ALA A 392 -1.00 6.31 -18.53
CA ALA A 392 0.38 5.97 -18.22
C ALA A 392 0.66 5.43 -16.78
N PRO A 393 0.06 5.98 -15.70
CA PRO A 393 0.36 5.56 -14.32
C PRO A 393 0.18 4.07 -14.06
N ARG A 394 1.07 3.46 -13.27
CA ARG A 394 1.05 2.04 -12.90
C ARG A 394 0.90 1.86 -11.39
N GLY A 395 0.71 0.63 -10.92
CA GLY A 395 0.53 0.35 -9.49
C GLY A 395 1.69 0.86 -8.64
N GLN A 396 2.93 0.69 -9.11
CA GLN A 396 4.12 1.20 -8.42
C GLN A 396 4.16 2.72 -8.26
N ASP A 397 3.44 3.49 -9.10
CA ASP A 397 3.43 4.96 -9.02
C ASP A 397 2.52 5.47 -7.90
N LEU A 398 1.50 4.70 -7.50
CA LEU A 398 0.65 5.01 -6.35
C LEU A 398 1.46 5.14 -5.04
N ARG A 399 2.55 4.36 -4.92
CA ARG A 399 3.41 4.37 -3.72
C ARG A 399 4.22 5.67 -3.59
N LEU A 400 4.45 6.40 -4.69
CA LEU A 400 5.12 7.71 -4.67
C LEU A 400 4.31 8.73 -3.86
N VAL A 401 2.98 8.61 -3.86
CA VAL A 401 2.07 9.51 -3.11
C VAL A 401 2.19 9.27 -1.61
N TYR A 402 2.30 8.00 -1.18
CA TYR A 402 2.56 7.66 0.22
C TYR A 402 3.96 8.09 0.68
N GLN A 403 4.99 7.95 -0.19
CA GLN A 403 6.33 8.47 0.11
C GLN A 403 6.30 10.00 0.29
N LEU A 404 5.59 10.74 -0.57
CA LEU A 404 5.38 12.18 -0.41
C LEU A 404 4.69 12.50 0.93
N TYR A 405 3.57 11.83 1.24
CA TYR A 405 2.83 12.01 2.50
C TYR A 405 3.71 11.79 3.74
N GLN A 406 4.49 10.70 3.77
CA GLN A 406 5.45 10.42 4.85
C GLN A 406 6.53 11.51 4.96
N LEU A 407 7.06 12.01 3.84
CA LEU A 407 8.03 13.12 3.86
C LEU A 407 7.41 14.46 4.30
N ARG A 408 6.13 14.72 4.00
CA ARG A 408 5.39 15.89 4.54
C ARG A 408 5.40 15.84 6.07
N GLY A 409 4.88 14.76 6.66
CA GLY A 409 4.80 14.60 8.11
C GLY A 409 6.15 14.59 8.83
N LEU A 410 7.20 14.04 8.20
CA LEU A 410 8.54 13.94 8.80
C LEU A 410 9.40 15.20 8.64
N GLN A 411 9.18 16.03 7.62
CA GLN A 411 10.19 17.04 7.21
C GLN A 411 9.65 18.41 6.79
N ALA A 412 8.34 18.69 6.84
CA ALA A 412 7.79 19.98 6.40
C ALA A 412 8.37 21.21 7.14
N SER A 413 8.88 21.05 8.36
CA SER A 413 9.53 22.10 9.16
C SER A 413 10.99 22.40 8.77
N ARG A 414 11.63 21.58 7.93
CA ARG A 414 13.02 21.81 7.49
C ARG A 414 13.07 22.93 6.44
N PRO A 415 14.01 23.91 6.53
CA PRO A 415 14.14 25.00 5.57
C PRO A 415 14.20 24.52 4.12
N GLY A 416 13.38 25.12 3.24
CA GLY A 416 13.29 24.77 1.82
C GLY A 416 12.61 23.43 1.49
N MET A 417 12.41 22.53 2.46
CA MET A 417 11.85 21.19 2.21
C MET A 417 10.41 21.26 1.70
N LYS A 418 9.57 22.14 2.27
CA LYS A 418 8.18 22.33 1.82
C LYS A 418 8.10 22.58 0.30
N ALA A 419 8.94 23.47 -0.24
CA ALA A 419 8.94 23.81 -1.66
C ALA A 419 9.33 22.61 -2.54
N ARG A 420 10.34 21.83 -2.14
CA ARG A 420 10.74 20.61 -2.87
C ARG A 420 9.65 19.54 -2.87
N LEU A 421 8.91 19.40 -1.77
CA LEU A 421 7.74 18.50 -1.68
C LEU A 421 6.54 19.04 -2.47
N ASP A 422 6.34 20.36 -2.54
CA ASP A 422 5.35 21.00 -3.42
C ASP A 422 5.67 20.76 -4.91
N GLU A 423 6.95 20.79 -5.31
CA GLU A 423 7.39 20.42 -6.67
C GLU A 423 7.12 18.94 -6.98
N VAL A 424 7.38 18.03 -6.04
CA VAL A 424 7.04 16.60 -6.19
C VAL A 424 5.54 16.40 -6.35
N ALA A 425 4.72 17.08 -5.54
CA ALA A 425 3.26 17.05 -5.67
C ALA A 425 2.80 17.54 -7.06
N ALA A 426 3.40 18.63 -7.57
CA ALA A 426 3.11 19.16 -8.90
C ALA A 426 3.58 18.24 -10.04
N ASP A 427 4.67 17.49 -9.87
CA ASP A 427 5.13 16.48 -10.82
C ASP A 427 4.21 15.26 -10.84
N LEU A 428 3.75 14.77 -9.69
CA LEU A 428 2.76 13.69 -9.60
C LEU A 428 1.43 14.11 -10.24
N ALA A 429 0.91 15.30 -9.90
CA ALA A 429 -0.32 15.86 -10.46
C ALA A 429 -0.27 16.07 -11.99
N ALA A 430 0.92 16.30 -12.54
CA ALA A 430 1.17 16.47 -13.98
C ALA A 430 1.64 15.18 -14.68
N GLY A 431 1.67 14.03 -14.01
CA GLY A 431 2.09 12.76 -14.60
C GLY A 431 3.59 12.65 -14.92
N ARG A 432 4.44 13.54 -14.38
CA ARG A 432 5.91 13.52 -14.54
C ARG A 432 6.57 12.53 -13.58
N LEU A 433 6.05 11.29 -13.56
CA LEU A 433 6.30 10.26 -12.55
C LEU A 433 7.78 9.87 -12.42
N ALA A 434 8.57 9.98 -13.49
CA ALA A 434 10.02 9.76 -13.45
C ALA A 434 10.74 10.83 -12.61
N ARG A 435 10.46 12.12 -12.84
CA ARG A 435 11.05 13.24 -12.08
C ARG A 435 10.60 13.21 -10.62
N ALA A 436 9.31 12.94 -10.37
CA ALA A 436 8.80 12.77 -9.00
C ALA A 436 9.51 11.63 -8.24
N ARG A 437 9.71 10.48 -8.89
CA ARG A 437 10.40 9.31 -8.31
C ARG A 437 11.88 9.56 -8.03
N GLU A 438 12.57 10.25 -8.93
CA GLU A 438 13.96 10.66 -8.76
C GLU A 438 14.09 11.65 -7.59
N ALA A 439 13.29 12.72 -7.59
CA ALA A 439 13.26 13.72 -6.52
C ALA A 439 12.92 13.09 -5.17
N LEU A 440 11.91 12.21 -5.06
CA LEU A 440 11.60 11.48 -3.84
C LEU A 440 12.79 10.64 -3.35
N GLY A 441 13.46 9.90 -4.24
CA GLY A 441 14.66 9.13 -3.90
C GLY A 441 15.81 10.01 -3.39
N THR A 442 16.03 11.17 -4.01
CA THR A 442 17.01 12.16 -3.57
C THR A 442 16.64 12.78 -2.21
N LEU A 443 15.37 13.09 -1.97
CA LEU A 443 14.90 13.66 -0.70
C LEU A 443 14.91 12.64 0.44
N GLU A 444 14.62 11.36 0.17
CA GLU A 444 14.83 10.26 1.13
C GLU A 444 16.31 10.16 1.52
N ALA A 445 17.22 10.09 0.53
CA ALA A 445 18.64 9.89 0.76
C ALA A 445 19.33 11.11 1.41
N ALA A 446 19.03 12.33 0.95
CA ALA A 446 19.60 13.57 1.47
C ALA A 446 18.98 14.03 2.81
N SER A 447 18.11 13.22 3.43
CA SER A 447 17.45 13.57 4.69
C SER A 447 18.30 13.32 5.95
N ARG A 448 19.48 12.71 5.82
CA ARG A 448 20.32 12.25 6.95
C ARG A 448 21.80 12.48 6.73
N THR A 449 22.51 12.61 7.84
CA THR A 449 23.97 12.72 7.86
C THR A 449 24.60 11.32 7.83
N PRO A 450 25.52 11.04 6.88
CA PRO A 450 26.24 9.77 6.79
C PRO A 450 26.87 9.30 8.12
N PRO A 451 27.08 7.97 8.31
CA PRO A 451 27.95 7.51 9.37
C PRO A 451 29.38 8.00 9.13
N VAL A 452 30.09 8.26 10.22
CA VAL A 452 31.49 8.68 10.24
C VAL A 452 32.41 7.48 10.42
N GLU A 453 33.62 7.58 9.89
CA GLU A 453 34.68 6.62 10.16
C GLU A 453 35.30 6.88 11.54
N ASP A 454 35.55 5.81 12.30
CA ASP A 454 36.19 5.87 13.61
C ASP A 454 37.11 4.65 13.78
N GLY A 455 38.41 4.86 13.58
CA GLY A 455 39.39 3.77 13.47
C GLY A 455 39.02 2.78 12.36
N PRO A 456 38.85 1.48 12.68
CA PRO A 456 38.46 0.45 11.71
C PRO A 456 36.94 0.39 11.47
N PHE A 457 36.13 1.26 12.09
CA PHE A 457 34.67 1.12 12.11
C PHE A 457 33.93 2.30 11.45
N LEU A 458 32.66 2.05 11.14
CA LEU A 458 31.64 3.03 10.78
C LEU A 458 30.67 3.17 11.95
N ARG A 459 30.42 4.41 12.40
CA ARG A 459 29.46 4.73 13.47
C ARG A 459 28.56 5.89 13.03
N PRO A 460 27.31 6.00 13.52
CA PRO A 460 26.49 7.19 13.27
C PRO A 460 27.21 8.49 13.65
N ALA A 461 26.92 9.56 12.90
CA ALA A 461 27.35 10.91 13.23
C ALA A 461 26.76 11.39 14.57
N ASP A 462 27.42 12.35 15.21
CA ASP A 462 27.06 12.84 16.55
C ASP A 462 26.07 14.01 16.48
N GLU A 463 25.00 13.85 15.68
CA GLU A 463 24.05 14.93 15.37
C GLU A 463 22.63 14.45 15.01
N ASP A 464 21.67 15.37 15.06
CA ASP A 464 20.24 15.09 14.87
C ASP A 464 19.89 14.70 13.43
N GLY A 465 19.40 13.48 13.25
CA GLY A 465 19.14 12.91 11.93
C GLY A 465 20.34 12.19 11.32
N ALA A 466 21.35 11.84 12.12
CA ALA A 466 22.38 10.89 11.73
C ALA A 466 21.79 9.57 11.19
N GLU A 467 22.48 8.97 10.22
CA GLU A 467 22.05 7.72 9.59
C GLU A 467 22.31 6.53 10.54
N PRO A 468 21.28 5.72 10.90
CA PRO A 468 21.42 4.57 11.79
C PRO A 468 22.14 3.39 11.10
N THR A 469 23.46 3.53 10.94
CA THR A 469 24.34 2.58 10.25
C THR A 469 25.61 2.36 11.08
N TRP A 470 25.94 1.09 11.35
CA TRP A 470 27.13 0.66 12.10
C TRP A 470 27.87 -0.42 11.30
N GLY A 471 29.19 -0.49 11.34
CA GLY A 471 29.92 -1.54 10.62
C GLY A 471 31.43 -1.42 10.67
N ILE A 472 32.09 -2.19 9.80
CA ILE A 472 33.53 -2.13 9.55
C ILE A 472 33.80 -1.18 8.37
N LYS A 473 34.86 -0.38 8.45
CA LYS A 473 35.28 0.53 7.37
C LYS A 473 35.60 -0.27 6.11
N GLY A 474 34.78 -0.11 5.06
CA GLY A 474 34.86 -0.87 3.82
C GLY A 474 34.34 -2.32 3.90
N GLY A 475 34.22 -2.88 5.10
CA GLY A 475 33.66 -4.20 5.36
C GLY A 475 32.13 -4.21 5.49
N ILE A 476 31.59 -5.22 6.17
CA ILE A 476 30.16 -5.40 6.40
C ILE A 476 29.61 -4.34 7.37
N ALA A 477 28.39 -3.90 7.09
CA ALA A 477 27.67 -2.96 7.94
C ALA A 477 26.19 -3.37 8.10
N ILE A 478 25.57 -2.93 9.19
CA ILE A 478 24.12 -3.05 9.41
C ILE A 478 23.44 -1.68 9.33
N GLY A 479 22.13 -1.68 9.11
CA GLY A 479 21.31 -0.46 9.24
C GLY A 479 19.89 -0.70 9.74
N LEU A 480 19.36 0.22 10.55
CA LEU A 480 18.00 0.16 11.10
C LEU A 480 17.05 1.14 10.40
N TRP A 481 15.74 0.96 10.60
CA TRP A 481 14.77 2.02 10.30
C TRP A 481 15.15 3.28 11.10
N PRO A 482 15.10 4.51 10.53
CA PRO A 482 14.44 4.90 9.27
C PRO A 482 15.23 4.71 7.95
N ASN A 483 16.33 3.95 7.90
CA ASN A 483 16.98 3.61 6.62
C ASN A 483 16.03 2.88 5.67
N ARG A 484 16.24 3.10 4.37
CA ARG A 484 15.33 2.67 3.29
C ARG A 484 15.05 1.16 3.35
N GLY A 485 13.82 0.78 3.03
CA GLY A 485 13.31 -0.58 3.21
C GLY A 485 12.35 -0.72 4.41
N PRO A 486 11.76 -1.90 4.61
CA PRO A 486 10.74 -2.15 5.65
C PRO A 486 11.24 -1.92 7.07
N ARG A 487 10.30 -1.62 7.97
CA ARG A 487 10.51 -1.56 9.42
C ARG A 487 10.57 -2.99 9.99
N GLY A 488 11.07 -3.14 11.21
CA GLY A 488 11.19 -4.45 11.85
C GLY A 488 12.34 -5.34 11.36
N LEU A 489 13.11 -4.90 10.35
CA LEU A 489 14.28 -5.62 9.84
C LEU A 489 15.60 -4.88 10.10
N ILE A 490 16.65 -5.64 10.38
CA ILE A 490 18.04 -5.19 10.35
C ILE A 490 18.55 -5.34 8.90
N ARG A 491 18.97 -4.25 8.25
CA ARG A 491 19.58 -4.30 6.90
C ARG A 491 21.01 -4.83 7.02
N ILE A 492 21.46 -5.64 6.08
CA ILE A 492 22.87 -6.01 5.88
C ILE A 492 23.38 -5.32 4.62
N TYR A 493 24.49 -4.61 4.72
CA TYR A 493 25.16 -3.91 3.62
C TYR A 493 26.56 -4.50 3.38
N THR A 494 26.92 -4.69 2.11
CA THR A 494 28.21 -5.26 1.69
C THR A 494 28.90 -4.35 0.66
N PRO A 495 29.45 -3.19 1.07
CA PRO A 495 30.07 -2.22 0.16
C PRO A 495 31.28 -2.79 -0.59
N TYR A 496 32.00 -3.75 -0.01
CA TYR A 496 33.11 -4.49 -0.62
C TYR A 496 32.70 -5.35 -1.84
N LEU A 497 31.41 -5.64 -2.02
CA LEU A 497 30.87 -6.33 -3.20
C LEU A 497 30.34 -5.35 -4.25
N ASN A 498 30.93 -4.15 -4.37
CA ASN A 498 30.54 -3.11 -5.34
C ASN A 498 29.04 -2.73 -5.33
N GLN A 499 28.34 -2.91 -4.21
CA GLN A 499 26.92 -2.56 -4.11
C GLN A 499 26.71 -1.04 -3.99
N PRO A 500 25.68 -0.46 -4.64
CA PRO A 500 25.34 0.95 -4.43
C PRO A 500 24.97 1.21 -2.97
N ARG A 501 25.49 2.30 -2.39
CA ARG A 501 25.26 2.70 -1.00
C ARG A 501 23.77 2.60 -0.61
N LEU A 502 23.49 2.04 0.56
CA LEU A 502 22.14 1.78 1.10
C LEU A 502 21.30 0.74 0.34
N THR A 503 21.88 0.00 -0.62
CA THR A 503 21.27 -1.23 -1.13
C THR A 503 21.56 -2.36 -0.13
N PRO A 504 20.55 -2.97 0.50
CA PRO A 504 20.78 -4.12 1.35
C PRO A 504 21.11 -5.36 0.49
N MET A 505 22.09 -6.15 0.92
CA MET A 505 22.35 -7.48 0.38
C MET A 505 21.37 -8.51 0.94
N ASN A 506 21.01 -8.36 2.23
CA ASN A 506 19.99 -9.15 2.90
C ASN A 506 19.33 -8.33 4.02
N PHE A 507 18.26 -8.86 4.61
CA PHE A 507 17.62 -8.34 5.81
C PHE A 507 17.56 -9.46 6.87
N ILE A 508 17.85 -9.15 8.13
CA ILE A 508 17.68 -10.06 9.26
C ILE A 508 16.38 -9.72 9.99
N ALA A 509 15.47 -10.68 10.05
CA ALA A 509 14.31 -10.68 10.93
C ALA A 509 14.66 -11.31 12.29
N VAL A 510 13.93 -10.92 13.33
CA VAL A 510 14.06 -11.42 14.70
C VAL A 510 12.76 -12.10 15.09
N GLU A 511 12.79 -13.42 15.24
CA GLU A 511 11.59 -14.23 15.32
C GLU A 511 11.59 -15.09 16.60
N PRO A 512 11.21 -14.52 17.75
CA PRO A 512 11.17 -15.22 19.02
C PRO A 512 9.95 -16.15 19.07
N ILE A 513 10.14 -17.38 19.54
CA ILE A 513 9.09 -18.39 19.64
C ILE A 513 8.77 -18.64 21.11
N VAL A 514 7.52 -18.44 21.51
CA VAL A 514 7.01 -18.67 22.87
C VAL A 514 5.96 -19.78 22.80
N GLY A 515 6.25 -20.92 23.42
CA GLY A 515 5.48 -22.15 23.17
C GLY A 515 5.44 -22.47 21.67
N ASN A 516 4.24 -22.47 21.09
CA ASN A 516 4.03 -22.71 19.65
C ASN A 516 3.91 -21.41 18.82
N ALA A 517 3.88 -20.22 19.44
CA ALA A 517 3.69 -18.96 18.74
C ALA A 517 5.05 -18.36 18.30
N ARG A 518 5.37 -18.41 17.00
CA ARG A 518 6.49 -17.70 16.37
C ARG A 518 6.10 -16.24 16.12
N GLY A 519 6.80 -15.31 16.76
CA GLY A 519 6.65 -13.88 16.51
C GLY A 519 7.44 -13.44 15.28
N LEU A 520 7.02 -12.36 14.63
CA LEU A 520 7.48 -11.92 13.30
C LEU A 520 7.84 -10.42 13.32
N SER A 521 9.13 -10.09 13.45
CA SER A 521 9.59 -8.71 13.67
C SER A 521 9.13 -7.67 12.64
N GLU A 522 8.92 -8.11 11.41
CA GLU A 522 8.72 -7.34 10.19
C GLU A 522 7.27 -7.37 9.67
N LEU A 523 6.47 -8.32 10.17
CA LEU A 523 5.05 -8.47 9.85
C LEU A 523 4.13 -8.15 11.04
N GLU A 524 4.59 -8.31 12.29
CA GLU A 524 3.82 -7.86 13.46
C GLU A 524 3.67 -6.33 13.44
N PRO A 525 2.45 -5.79 13.67
CA PRO A 525 2.22 -4.37 13.84
C PRO A 525 2.97 -3.79 15.04
N SER A 526 3.33 -2.51 14.94
CA SER A 526 3.88 -1.75 16.06
C SER A 526 2.76 -1.20 16.95
N ARG A 527 2.85 -1.55 18.24
CA ARG A 527 2.11 -0.98 19.37
C ARG A 527 2.59 0.46 19.65
N PHE A 528 3.88 0.70 19.44
CA PHE A 528 4.63 1.92 19.70
C PHE A 528 4.45 3.00 18.63
N ASP A 529 4.23 2.61 17.37
CA ASP A 529 3.87 3.53 16.27
C ASP A 529 2.65 2.95 15.52
N PRO A 530 1.42 3.22 16.00
CA PRO A 530 0.19 2.63 15.45
C PRO A 530 0.01 2.92 13.96
N GLY A 531 -0.44 1.91 13.20
CA GLY A 531 -0.51 1.95 11.74
C GLY A 531 0.79 1.55 11.02
N MET A 532 1.92 1.41 11.72
CA MET A 532 3.16 0.88 11.13
C MET A 532 3.24 -0.65 11.27
N THR A 533 3.33 -1.36 10.14
CA THR A 533 3.77 -2.76 10.11
C THR A 533 5.27 -2.86 10.42
N GLY A 534 5.66 -3.88 11.18
CA GLY A 534 7.02 -4.11 11.66
C GLY A 534 7.27 -3.44 13.01
N LYS A 535 7.83 -4.19 13.95
CA LYS A 535 8.19 -3.75 15.30
C LYS A 535 9.16 -2.57 15.29
N ALA A 536 9.05 -1.71 16.30
CA ALA A 536 10.03 -0.68 16.55
C ALA A 536 11.37 -1.31 16.92
N MET A 537 12.45 -0.80 16.31
CA MET A 537 13.83 -1.10 16.67
C MET A 537 14.55 0.21 16.93
N TRP A 538 15.38 0.26 17.98
CA TRP A 538 16.16 1.43 18.35
C TRP A 538 17.51 1.00 18.92
N SER A 539 18.54 1.85 18.78
CA SER A 539 19.89 1.55 19.25
C SER A 539 20.20 2.20 20.61
N ALA A 540 21.08 1.55 21.36
CA ALA A 540 21.70 2.08 22.57
C ALA A 540 23.17 1.61 22.67
N ASP A 541 24.01 2.41 23.32
CA ASP A 541 25.43 2.10 23.50
C ASP A 541 25.66 0.96 24.53
N ARG A 542 24.65 0.64 25.36
CA ARG A 542 24.69 -0.44 26.35
C ARG A 542 23.35 -1.16 26.45
N ARG A 543 23.38 -2.44 26.85
CA ARG A 543 22.24 -3.36 26.99
C ARG A 543 21.12 -2.83 27.90
N ASP A 544 21.48 -2.34 29.08
CA ASP A 544 20.55 -1.73 30.05
C ASP A 544 19.89 -0.45 29.54
N LEU A 545 20.52 0.23 28.58
CA LEU A 545 19.97 1.41 27.90
C LEU A 545 19.08 1.06 26.70
N ALA A 546 19.08 -0.20 26.24
CA ALA A 546 18.25 -0.70 25.14
C ALA A 546 16.87 -1.22 25.61
N VAL A 547 16.66 -1.52 26.90
CA VAL A 547 15.37 -2.02 27.44
C VAL A 547 14.22 -1.02 27.31
N SER A 548 14.54 0.27 27.19
CA SER A 548 13.60 1.39 27.11
C SER A 548 13.63 2.00 25.72
N ARG A 549 12.45 2.31 25.16
CA ARG A 549 12.29 2.91 23.83
C ARG A 549 13.10 4.20 23.69
N ARG A 550 13.86 4.31 22.60
CA ARG A 550 14.56 5.52 22.15
C ARG A 550 13.99 6.00 20.81
N ASP A 551 14.27 7.25 20.42
CA ASP A 551 13.94 7.73 19.06
C ASP A 551 14.96 7.17 18.05
N PRO A 552 14.58 6.30 17.10
CA PRO A 552 15.51 5.75 16.11
C PRO A 552 16.05 6.81 15.13
N ARG A 553 15.54 8.05 15.15
CA ARG A 553 16.12 9.20 14.43
C ARG A 553 17.34 9.83 15.15
N ARG A 554 17.61 9.41 16.40
CA ARG A 554 18.77 9.77 17.22
C ARG A 554 19.56 8.49 17.55
N PRO A 555 20.21 7.85 16.56
CA PRO A 555 20.89 6.58 16.78
C PRO A 555 22.05 6.70 17.77
N ALA A 556 22.17 5.73 18.67
CA ALA A 556 23.33 5.58 19.54
C ALA A 556 24.59 5.28 18.72
N ARG A 557 25.75 5.80 19.11
CA ARG A 557 26.98 5.68 18.29
C ARG A 557 27.59 4.28 18.36
N GLY A 558 27.32 3.54 19.43
CA GLY A 558 27.93 2.22 19.69
C GLY A 558 29.31 2.36 20.34
N VAL A 559 29.65 1.44 21.23
CA VAL A 559 30.89 1.47 22.02
C VAL A 559 32.00 0.75 21.25
N ILE A 560 33.17 1.40 21.16
CA ILE A 560 34.39 0.74 20.70
C ILE A 560 35.15 0.23 21.93
N SER A 561 35.43 -1.07 21.97
CA SER A 561 36.27 -1.73 22.99
C SER A 561 37.50 -2.38 22.35
N THR A 562 38.37 -2.97 23.18
CA THR A 562 39.56 -3.71 22.75
C THR A 562 39.58 -5.02 23.51
N GLU A 563 39.53 -6.12 22.77
CA GLU A 563 39.25 -7.48 23.23
C GLU A 563 40.14 -8.44 22.44
N ASP A 564 40.71 -9.46 23.08
CA ASP A 564 41.49 -10.53 22.43
C ASP A 564 42.64 -10.05 21.50
N GLY A 565 43.15 -8.83 21.70
CA GLY A 565 44.22 -8.22 20.89
C GLY A 565 43.76 -7.41 19.67
N GLY A 566 42.46 -7.26 19.43
CA GLY A 566 41.90 -6.42 18.37
C GLY A 566 40.80 -5.48 18.87
N LYS A 567 40.31 -4.57 18.02
CA LYS A 567 39.17 -3.71 18.35
C LYS A 567 37.83 -4.37 18.02
N THR A 568 36.82 -3.98 18.77
CA THR A 568 35.43 -4.38 18.60
C THR A 568 34.53 -3.14 18.60
N LEU A 569 33.42 -3.18 17.85
CA LEU A 569 32.33 -2.21 17.93
C LEU A 569 31.07 -2.93 18.34
N HIS A 570 30.51 -2.56 19.49
CA HIS A 570 29.25 -3.08 20.00
C HIS A 570 28.12 -2.05 19.92
N VAL A 571 26.92 -2.49 19.52
CA VAL A 571 25.67 -1.73 19.65
C VAL A 571 24.56 -2.66 20.14
N SER A 572 23.80 -2.21 21.14
CA SER A 572 22.62 -2.94 21.62
C SER A 572 21.37 -2.42 20.91
N ILE A 573 20.60 -3.32 20.28
CA ILE A 573 19.34 -3.02 19.61
C ILE A 573 18.18 -3.44 20.52
N GLY A 574 17.45 -2.45 21.03
CA GLY A 574 16.18 -2.67 21.68
C GLY A 574 15.10 -2.93 20.65
N ILE A 575 14.27 -3.94 20.90
CA ILE A 575 13.11 -4.27 20.06
C ILE A 575 11.85 -4.15 20.90
N GLU A 576 10.80 -3.66 20.28
CA GLU A 576 9.46 -3.60 20.83
C GLU A 576 8.95 -5.00 21.25
N PRO A 577 8.18 -5.12 22.35
CA PRO A 577 7.55 -6.38 22.75
C PRO A 577 6.74 -7.04 21.63
N PHE A 578 6.97 -8.34 21.45
CA PHE A 578 6.26 -9.18 20.50
C PHE A 578 4.89 -9.59 21.04
N ASP A 579 3.97 -9.92 20.13
CA ASP A 579 2.58 -10.18 20.48
C ASP A 579 2.39 -11.53 21.20
N ASN A 580 3.37 -12.44 21.08
CA ASN A 580 3.51 -13.64 21.92
C ASN A 580 4.13 -13.39 23.33
N GLY A 581 4.39 -12.13 23.69
CA GLY A 581 4.96 -11.73 24.98
C GLY A 581 6.49 -11.82 25.08
N ALA A 582 7.18 -12.24 24.02
CA ALA A 582 8.65 -12.19 23.98
C ALA A 582 9.15 -10.73 23.97
N ARG A 583 10.25 -10.48 24.68
CA ARG A 583 10.88 -9.15 24.76
C ARG A 583 12.40 -9.28 24.53
N PRO A 584 12.84 -9.55 23.29
CA PRO A 584 14.25 -9.73 22.99
C PRO A 584 15.00 -8.40 22.87
N ILE A 585 16.30 -8.44 23.17
CA ILE A 585 17.30 -7.45 22.79
C ILE A 585 18.34 -8.17 21.94
N ILE A 586 18.85 -7.47 20.91
CA ILE A 586 19.92 -7.98 20.06
C ILE A 586 21.19 -7.17 20.33
N GLY A 587 22.18 -7.79 20.96
CA GLY A 587 23.54 -7.26 20.93
C GLY A 587 24.14 -7.50 19.54
N VAL A 588 24.78 -6.50 18.95
CA VAL A 588 25.50 -6.65 17.67
C VAL A 588 26.95 -6.24 17.85
N THR A 589 27.87 -7.09 17.43
CA THR A 589 29.32 -6.88 17.55
C THR A 589 30.02 -7.08 16.21
N PHE A 590 30.79 -6.08 15.80
CA PHE A 590 31.78 -6.17 14.72
C PHE A 590 33.17 -6.35 15.34
N ARG A 591 34.06 -7.11 14.68
CA ARG A 591 35.47 -7.28 15.11
C ARG A 591 36.41 -6.87 13.98
N GLU A 592 37.44 -6.10 14.30
CA GLU A 592 38.38 -5.47 13.33
C GLU A 592 38.99 -6.48 12.34
N GLY A 593 39.40 -7.65 12.82
CA GLY A 593 39.96 -8.74 11.99
C GLY A 593 38.94 -9.66 11.31
N ARG A 594 37.67 -9.25 11.15
CA ARG A 594 36.60 -10.07 10.52
C ARG A 594 35.73 -9.22 9.57
N PRO A 595 36.30 -8.72 8.45
CA PRO A 595 35.68 -7.66 7.64
C PRO A 595 34.35 -8.03 6.99
N HIS A 596 34.04 -9.31 6.80
CA HIS A 596 32.81 -9.77 6.15
C HIS A 596 31.78 -10.39 7.11
N GLU A 597 32.06 -10.40 8.42
CA GLU A 597 31.21 -11.04 9.44
C GLU A 597 30.57 -10.03 10.41
N VAL A 598 29.35 -10.33 10.85
CA VAL A 598 28.68 -9.65 11.96
C VAL A 598 28.16 -10.69 12.98
N THR A 599 28.48 -10.49 14.26
CA THR A 599 27.95 -11.31 15.36
C THR A 599 26.71 -10.65 15.94
N PHE A 600 25.63 -11.41 16.02
CA PHE A 600 24.43 -11.11 16.80
C PHE A 600 24.41 -11.95 18.08
N VAL A 601 23.90 -11.38 19.17
CA VAL A 601 23.61 -12.09 20.42
C VAL A 601 22.16 -11.81 20.80
N VAL A 602 21.35 -12.85 20.94
CA VAL A 602 19.95 -12.69 21.36
C VAL A 602 19.88 -12.83 22.88
N GLU A 603 19.26 -11.84 23.53
CA GLU A 603 18.97 -11.84 24.96
C GLU A 603 17.49 -11.58 25.21
N ALA A 604 17.00 -11.98 26.39
CA ALA A 604 15.66 -11.61 26.86
C ALA A 604 15.79 -10.57 28.00
N VAL A 605 14.90 -9.58 28.03
CA VAL A 605 14.79 -8.67 29.17
C VAL A 605 14.02 -9.33 30.33
N GLU A 606 14.17 -8.76 31.52
CA GLU A 606 13.38 -9.14 32.69
C GLU A 606 11.87 -8.97 32.42
N GLY A 607 11.09 -10.00 32.75
CA GLY A 607 9.66 -10.06 32.42
C GLY A 607 9.36 -10.27 30.92
N SER A 608 10.28 -10.84 30.14
CA SER A 608 9.93 -11.51 28.87
C SER A 608 9.15 -12.80 29.15
N ALA A 609 8.21 -13.15 28.27
CA ALA A 609 7.72 -14.53 28.21
C ALA A 609 8.85 -15.51 27.87
N ALA A 610 8.68 -16.79 28.23
CA ALA A 610 9.69 -17.83 28.06
C ALA A 610 9.89 -18.18 26.57
N ILE A 611 10.95 -17.62 25.98
CA ILE A 611 11.38 -17.89 24.60
C ILE A 611 11.95 -19.33 24.55
N ARG A 612 11.39 -20.21 23.73
CA ARG A 612 11.93 -21.58 23.50
C ARG A 612 13.06 -21.62 22.49
N ALA A 613 13.04 -20.69 21.54
CA ALA A 613 14.03 -20.45 20.50
C ALA A 613 13.81 -19.04 19.95
N CYS A 614 14.85 -18.37 19.47
CA CYS A 614 14.69 -17.16 18.67
C CYS A 614 15.48 -17.34 17.38
N ILE A 615 14.80 -17.22 16.26
CA ILE A 615 15.40 -17.38 14.94
C ILE A 615 15.84 -16.00 14.48
N LEU A 616 17.07 -15.92 13.95
CA LEU A 616 17.53 -14.79 13.16
C LEU A 616 17.46 -15.22 11.70
N THR A 617 16.45 -14.72 10.98
CA THR A 617 16.16 -15.16 9.61
C THR A 617 16.77 -14.19 8.62
N ALA A 618 17.65 -14.67 7.76
CA ALA A 618 18.04 -13.92 6.57
C ALA A 618 16.91 -14.06 5.52
N THR A 619 16.13 -13.00 5.28
CA THR A 619 14.82 -13.07 4.59
C THR A 619 14.83 -12.75 3.09
N MET A 620 15.98 -12.38 2.52
CA MET A 620 16.07 -11.87 1.14
C MET A 620 17.01 -12.69 0.24
N GLY A 621 17.02 -14.02 0.42
CA GLY A 621 17.83 -14.94 -0.40
C GLY A 621 17.54 -14.85 -1.90
N ASN A 622 16.33 -14.45 -2.31
CA ASN A 622 15.98 -14.37 -3.74
C ASN A 622 16.63 -13.19 -4.49
N TYR A 623 17.10 -12.17 -3.77
CA TYR A 623 17.79 -11.02 -4.38
C TYR A 623 19.15 -11.44 -4.93
N ALA A 624 19.97 -12.06 -4.06
CA ALA A 624 21.23 -12.70 -4.42
C ALA A 624 21.06 -14.05 -5.16
N ARG A 625 19.79 -14.49 -5.36
CA ARG A 625 19.40 -15.76 -5.97
C ARG A 625 20.17 -16.96 -5.40
N LEU A 626 20.19 -17.07 -4.07
CA LEU A 626 20.76 -18.22 -3.39
C LEU A 626 20.00 -19.48 -3.83
N ARG A 627 20.68 -20.40 -4.53
CA ARG A 627 20.08 -21.61 -5.12
C ARG A 627 20.69 -22.91 -4.64
N THR A 628 21.91 -22.87 -4.11
CA THR A 628 22.63 -24.04 -3.60
C THR A 628 22.87 -23.87 -2.10
N LEU A 629 22.62 -24.92 -1.34
CA LEU A 629 22.76 -24.99 0.12
C LEU A 629 23.82 -26.06 0.45
N GLY A 630 24.90 -25.65 1.11
CA GLY A 630 25.99 -26.54 1.52
C GLY A 630 25.68 -27.29 2.81
N LEU A 631 25.70 -28.61 2.74
CA LEU A 631 25.49 -29.53 3.87
C LEU A 631 26.63 -30.54 3.96
N LYS A 632 26.74 -31.25 5.09
CA LYS A 632 27.80 -32.22 5.40
C LYS A 632 27.90 -33.38 4.42
N ARG A 633 26.76 -33.79 3.84
CA ARG A 633 26.64 -34.90 2.88
C ARG A 633 26.68 -34.46 1.41
N GLY A 634 27.06 -33.21 1.15
CA GLY A 634 27.03 -32.58 -0.18
C GLY A 634 26.01 -31.45 -0.25
N ALA A 635 25.95 -30.75 -1.38
CA ALA A 635 25.05 -29.61 -1.56
C ALA A 635 23.69 -30.03 -2.14
N VAL A 636 22.62 -29.32 -1.74
CA VAL A 636 21.25 -29.45 -2.29
C VAL A 636 20.82 -28.17 -2.99
N THR A 637 19.94 -28.26 -4.00
CA THR A 637 19.51 -27.09 -4.77
C THR A 637 18.04 -26.75 -4.57
N ALA A 638 17.69 -25.46 -4.65
CA ALA A 638 16.30 -24.99 -4.60
C ALA A 638 15.42 -25.69 -5.64
N ALA A 639 15.93 -25.93 -6.86
CA ALA A 639 15.26 -26.72 -7.89
C ALA A 639 14.97 -28.17 -7.42
N SER A 640 15.97 -28.87 -6.87
CA SER A 640 15.80 -30.25 -6.39
C SER A 640 14.79 -30.39 -5.24
N LEU A 641 14.62 -29.34 -4.43
CA LEU A 641 13.74 -29.33 -3.25
C LEU A 641 12.31 -28.85 -3.57
N TYR A 642 12.14 -28.05 -4.63
CA TYR A 642 10.94 -27.25 -4.90
C TYR A 642 10.49 -27.22 -6.37
N THR A 643 10.93 -28.14 -7.23
CA THR A 643 10.35 -28.34 -8.57
C THR A 643 9.52 -29.63 -8.61
N PRO A 644 8.23 -29.60 -9.04
CA PRO A 644 7.44 -28.43 -9.42
C PRO A 644 7.08 -27.54 -8.23
N PHE A 645 7.06 -26.22 -8.43
CA PHE A 645 6.85 -25.25 -7.36
C PHE A 645 5.42 -25.31 -6.79
N ARG A 646 5.33 -25.34 -5.46
CA ARG A 646 4.07 -25.41 -4.71
C ARG A 646 4.10 -24.40 -3.55
N PRO A 647 3.56 -23.19 -3.73
CA PRO A 647 3.45 -22.23 -2.64
C PRO A 647 2.41 -22.72 -1.61
N VAL A 648 2.70 -22.49 -0.34
CA VAL A 648 1.81 -22.81 0.79
C VAL A 648 1.13 -21.54 1.31
N PHE A 649 1.88 -20.44 1.42
CA PHE A 649 1.39 -19.14 1.88
C PHE A 649 2.17 -18.01 1.22
N ALA A 650 1.52 -16.89 0.87
CA ALA A 650 2.12 -15.64 0.35
C ALA A 650 3.21 -15.78 -0.76
N GLY A 651 3.22 -16.88 -1.52
CA GLY A 651 4.22 -17.19 -2.55
C GLY A 651 5.47 -17.95 -2.06
N PHE A 652 5.57 -18.24 -0.76
CA PHE A 652 6.60 -19.13 -0.18
C PHE A 652 6.21 -20.60 -0.32
N ALA A 653 7.18 -21.46 -0.61
CA ALA A 653 7.07 -22.92 -0.43
C ALA A 653 7.20 -23.33 1.05
N ALA A 654 6.87 -24.57 1.37
CA ALA A 654 7.10 -25.14 2.70
C ALA A 654 8.59 -25.12 3.10
N HIS A 655 8.88 -25.04 4.40
CA HIS A 655 10.25 -25.19 4.89
C HIS A 655 10.83 -26.58 4.56
N ARG A 656 12.17 -26.63 4.48
CA ARG A 656 12.99 -27.84 4.54
C ARG A 656 13.98 -27.65 5.68
N GLU A 657 14.24 -28.71 6.41
CA GLU A 657 14.93 -28.67 7.70
C GLU A 657 16.04 -29.72 7.73
N TRP A 658 17.19 -29.36 8.29
CA TRP A 658 18.33 -30.26 8.51
C TRP A 658 18.82 -30.14 9.95
N PRO A 659 18.83 -31.23 10.72
CA PRO A 659 19.33 -31.23 12.09
C PRO A 659 20.87 -31.18 12.11
N LEU A 660 21.44 -30.87 13.27
CA LEU A 660 22.88 -30.69 13.48
C LEU A 660 23.77 -31.78 12.85
N GLU A 661 23.35 -33.05 12.86
CA GLU A 661 24.12 -34.17 12.31
C GLU A 661 24.33 -34.12 10.79
N ASP A 662 23.51 -33.36 10.05
CA ASP A 662 23.63 -33.09 8.61
C ASP A 662 24.36 -31.78 8.29
N LEU A 663 24.70 -30.97 9.29
CA LEU A 663 25.41 -29.70 9.12
C LEU A 663 26.93 -29.85 9.20
N ILE A 664 27.63 -28.87 8.63
CA ILE A 664 29.09 -28.81 8.66
C ILE A 664 29.49 -28.31 10.06
N VAL A 665 30.29 -29.08 10.81
CA VAL A 665 30.77 -28.68 12.14
C VAL A 665 32.30 -28.53 12.12
N ARG A 666 32.80 -27.40 12.62
CA ARG A 666 34.23 -27.03 12.72
C ARG A 666 34.44 -26.21 13.99
N ASP A 667 35.47 -26.52 14.78
CA ASP A 667 35.84 -25.80 16.01
C ASP A 667 34.62 -25.50 16.92
N ASP A 668 33.88 -26.59 17.20
CA ASP A 668 32.61 -26.67 17.92
C ASP A 668 31.46 -25.78 17.40
N LYS A 669 31.58 -25.24 16.19
CA LYS A 669 30.55 -24.42 15.54
C LYS A 669 29.91 -25.17 14.39
N ALA A 670 28.58 -25.14 14.34
CA ALA A 670 27.80 -25.53 13.17
C ALA A 670 27.77 -24.39 12.16
N PHE A 671 27.95 -24.73 10.89
CA PHE A 671 27.86 -23.85 9.74
C PHE A 671 26.79 -24.37 8.77
N VAL A 672 26.04 -23.43 8.19
CA VAL A 672 25.26 -23.66 6.97
C VAL A 672 25.50 -22.48 6.04
N ALA A 673 25.68 -22.75 4.74
CA ALA A 673 26.07 -21.75 3.74
C ALA A 673 25.21 -21.90 2.48
N ALA A 674 24.91 -20.79 1.80
CA ALA A 674 24.14 -20.77 0.57
C ALA A 674 24.69 -19.76 -0.45
N TRP A 675 24.63 -20.12 -1.73
CA TRP A 675 25.21 -19.36 -2.84
C TRP A 675 24.36 -19.49 -4.13
N PRO A 676 24.48 -18.55 -5.10
CA PRO A 676 23.86 -18.69 -6.41
C PRO A 676 24.57 -19.72 -7.29
N ASP A 677 23.82 -20.32 -8.21
CA ASP A 677 24.33 -21.20 -9.27
C ASP A 677 24.82 -20.42 -10.50
N GLU A 678 24.38 -19.17 -10.65
CA GLU A 678 24.83 -18.23 -11.67
C GLU A 678 26.25 -17.69 -11.36
N PRO A 679 27.19 -17.62 -12.33
CA PRO A 679 28.54 -17.12 -12.09
C PRO A 679 28.61 -15.60 -11.93
N ASP A 680 27.67 -14.87 -12.52
CA ASP A 680 27.51 -13.42 -12.38
C ASP A 680 26.01 -13.08 -12.30
N PRO A 681 25.48 -12.90 -11.08
CA PRO A 681 24.09 -12.54 -10.88
C PRO A 681 23.75 -11.07 -11.19
N SER A 682 24.72 -10.20 -11.53
CA SER A 682 24.45 -8.81 -11.92
C SER A 682 23.96 -8.67 -13.37
N HIS A 683 24.35 -9.61 -14.25
CA HIS A 683 24.00 -9.62 -15.68
C HIS A 683 22.74 -10.42 -16.05
N ALA A 684 21.93 -10.82 -15.06
CA ALA A 684 20.69 -11.57 -15.33
C ALA A 684 19.66 -10.76 -16.14
N THR A 685 18.93 -11.46 -17.01
CA THR A 685 17.81 -10.88 -17.77
C THR A 685 16.54 -10.93 -16.92
N TYR A 686 15.94 -9.76 -16.67
CA TYR A 686 14.74 -9.60 -15.86
C TYR A 686 13.49 -9.41 -16.74
N ASP A 687 12.36 -9.99 -16.32
CA ASP A 687 11.05 -9.62 -16.87
C ASP A 687 10.80 -8.12 -16.71
N ARG A 688 10.21 -7.48 -17.73
CA ARG A 688 9.92 -6.03 -17.77
C ARG A 688 9.18 -5.52 -16.53
N ASP A 689 8.37 -6.37 -15.92
CA ASP A 689 7.47 -6.03 -14.82
C ASP A 689 8.12 -6.29 -13.43
N VAL A 690 9.40 -6.72 -13.38
CA VAL A 690 10.19 -6.74 -12.14
C VAL A 690 10.51 -5.31 -11.69
N PHE A 691 10.31 -5.02 -10.41
CA PHE A 691 10.70 -3.74 -9.84
C PHE A 691 12.23 -3.57 -9.82
N ARG A 692 12.74 -2.43 -10.32
CA ARG A 692 14.19 -2.14 -10.45
C ARG A 692 15.03 -2.30 -9.17
N GLY A 693 14.44 -2.36 -7.98
CA GLY A 693 15.16 -2.68 -6.74
C GLY A 693 15.50 -4.17 -6.56
N TRP A 694 14.81 -5.08 -7.26
CA TRP A 694 15.14 -6.52 -7.32
C TRP A 694 16.19 -6.87 -8.38
N HIS A 695 16.61 -5.89 -9.19
CA HIS A 695 17.75 -6.06 -10.07
C HIS A 695 19.01 -6.10 -9.22
N TYR A 696 19.64 -7.28 -9.15
CA TYR A 696 20.82 -7.50 -8.35
C TYR A 696 21.98 -6.64 -8.85
N ARG A 697 22.77 -6.13 -7.90
CA ARG A 697 23.94 -5.31 -8.16
C ARG A 697 25.04 -5.69 -7.20
N GLY A 698 26.27 -5.63 -7.71
CA GLY A 698 27.46 -6.04 -6.98
C GLY A 698 27.96 -7.42 -7.40
N ASP A 699 29.03 -7.84 -6.75
CA ASP A 699 29.75 -9.08 -7.05
C ASP A 699 29.07 -10.31 -6.43
N VAL A 700 29.24 -11.47 -7.09
CA VAL A 700 28.74 -12.75 -6.60
C VAL A 700 29.34 -13.10 -5.23
N ALA A 701 28.52 -13.65 -4.32
CA ALA A 701 28.93 -13.93 -2.95
C ALA A 701 28.23 -15.15 -2.33
N THR A 702 28.85 -15.71 -1.30
CA THR A 702 28.35 -16.84 -0.50
C THR A 702 27.89 -16.33 0.87
N GLN A 703 26.64 -16.56 1.24
CA GLN A 703 26.07 -16.14 2.53
C GLN A 703 26.03 -17.32 3.50
N TYR A 704 26.35 -17.13 4.77
CA TYR A 704 26.36 -18.21 5.76
C TYR A 704 25.94 -17.78 7.16
N TRP A 705 25.41 -18.74 7.92
CA TRP A 705 25.22 -18.66 9.36
C TRP A 705 26.20 -19.59 10.07
N SER A 706 26.72 -19.15 11.22
CA SER A 706 27.53 -19.95 12.14
C SER A 706 27.11 -19.73 13.59
N THR A 707 27.10 -20.79 14.41
CA THR A 707 26.81 -20.74 15.86
C THR A 707 27.41 -21.97 16.55
N MET A 708 27.52 -21.95 17.88
CA MET A 708 27.92 -23.12 18.68
C MET A 708 27.03 -24.34 18.37
N ALA A 709 27.65 -25.48 18.06
CA ALA A 709 27.00 -26.75 17.77
C ALA A 709 26.24 -27.25 19.02
N THR A 710 24.92 -27.11 19.01
CA THR A 710 24.06 -27.34 20.18
C THR A 710 23.04 -28.44 19.87
N PRO A 711 22.78 -29.41 20.76
CA PRO A 711 21.66 -30.35 20.59
C PRO A 711 20.33 -29.63 20.33
N GLY A 712 19.57 -30.09 19.33
CA GLY A 712 18.33 -29.43 18.89
C GLY A 712 18.53 -28.25 17.93
N LEU A 713 19.77 -27.95 17.49
CA LEU A 713 20.03 -27.02 16.40
C LEU A 713 19.51 -27.57 15.07
N VAL A 714 18.77 -26.75 14.33
CA VAL A 714 18.21 -27.07 13.01
C VAL A 714 18.46 -25.91 12.05
N ALA A 715 19.02 -26.19 10.87
CA ALA A 715 19.03 -25.23 9.76
C ALA A 715 17.74 -25.37 8.94
N ARG A 716 17.16 -24.25 8.49
CA ARG A 716 16.02 -24.26 7.57
C ARG A 716 16.19 -23.34 6.38
N VAL A 717 15.52 -23.71 5.29
CA VAL A 717 15.24 -22.80 4.17
C VAL A 717 13.78 -22.90 3.77
N ASN A 718 13.25 -21.83 3.18
CA ASN A 718 12.11 -21.88 2.28
C ASN A 718 12.50 -21.25 0.93
N ALA A 719 11.60 -21.27 -0.05
CA ALA A 719 11.89 -20.79 -1.40
C ALA A 719 10.70 -20.07 -2.04
N ARG A 720 11.01 -19.25 -3.05
CA ARG A 720 10.03 -18.53 -3.88
C ARG A 720 10.37 -18.68 -5.36
N GLU A 721 9.34 -18.59 -6.21
CA GLU A 721 9.47 -18.51 -7.67
C GLU A 721 9.19 -17.09 -8.21
N THR A 722 8.61 -16.21 -7.38
CA THR A 722 8.40 -14.78 -7.66
C THR A 722 8.96 -13.91 -6.54
N TYR A 723 9.36 -12.69 -6.88
CA TYR A 723 9.85 -11.73 -5.89
C TYR A 723 8.79 -11.38 -4.83
N TRP A 724 9.24 -10.90 -3.66
CA TRP A 724 8.34 -10.48 -2.59
C TRP A 724 7.35 -9.41 -3.05
N ALA A 725 6.10 -9.52 -2.59
CA ALA A 725 4.96 -8.69 -2.99
C ALA A 725 4.75 -8.54 -4.51
N SER A 726 5.15 -9.55 -5.31
CA SER A 726 5.05 -9.52 -6.78
C SER A 726 4.69 -10.87 -7.41
N THR A 727 4.10 -10.81 -8.60
CA THR A 727 3.89 -11.94 -9.50
C THR A 727 5.04 -12.14 -10.50
N ALA A 728 5.99 -11.19 -10.59
CA ALA A 728 7.11 -11.26 -11.51
C ALA A 728 8.12 -12.35 -11.10
N LYS A 729 8.58 -13.14 -12.08
CA LYS A 729 9.44 -14.31 -11.84
C LYS A 729 10.85 -13.90 -11.44
N ILE A 730 11.50 -14.76 -10.65
CA ILE A 730 12.94 -14.67 -10.37
C ILE A 730 13.68 -15.20 -11.62
N PRO A 731 14.63 -14.45 -12.22
CA PRO A 731 15.43 -14.92 -13.35
C PRO A 731 16.16 -16.22 -13.02
N GLY A 732 16.07 -17.24 -13.88
CA GLY A 732 16.61 -18.58 -13.61
C GLY A 732 15.68 -19.48 -12.76
N GLY A 733 14.51 -19.00 -12.34
CA GLY A 733 13.53 -19.77 -11.57
C GLY A 733 13.78 -19.78 -10.07
N VAL A 734 13.20 -20.79 -9.39
CA VAL A 734 13.10 -20.88 -7.91
C VAL A 734 14.43 -20.64 -7.20
N ALA A 735 14.41 -19.82 -6.15
CA ALA A 735 15.54 -19.53 -5.27
C ALA A 735 15.09 -19.60 -3.80
N PHE A 736 16.03 -19.82 -2.88
CA PHE A 736 15.77 -19.72 -1.45
C PHE A 736 15.40 -18.28 -1.09
N GLU A 737 14.50 -18.09 -0.12
CA GLU A 737 14.13 -16.77 0.38
C GLU A 737 14.57 -16.62 1.84
N ASN A 738 13.93 -17.37 2.76
CA ASN A 738 14.43 -17.48 4.13
C ASN A 738 15.60 -18.45 4.21
N PHE A 739 16.59 -18.08 5.01
CA PHE A 739 17.77 -18.86 5.38
C PHE A 739 18.00 -18.70 6.89
N GLU A 740 17.73 -19.78 7.64
CA GLU A 740 17.46 -19.77 9.09
C GLU A 740 18.35 -20.77 9.85
N LEU A 741 18.71 -20.41 11.09
CA LEU A 741 19.06 -21.38 12.14
C LEU A 741 18.07 -21.25 13.31
N GLU A 742 17.35 -22.32 13.63
CA GLU A 742 16.66 -22.46 14.92
C GLU A 742 17.59 -23.18 15.91
N VAL A 743 17.71 -22.64 17.12
CA VAL A 743 18.50 -23.24 18.22
C VAL A 743 17.74 -23.02 19.53
N PRO A 744 17.63 -24.02 20.43
CA PRO A 744 16.95 -23.86 21.72
C PRO A 744 17.51 -22.69 22.52
N PHE A 745 16.66 -21.76 22.95
CA PHE A 745 17.08 -20.45 23.48
C PHE A 745 18.02 -20.57 24.68
N ALA A 746 19.10 -19.80 24.65
CA ALA A 746 20.06 -19.69 25.74
C ALA A 746 20.54 -18.24 25.83
N PRO A 747 20.67 -17.65 27.03
CA PRO A 747 21.29 -16.34 27.20
C PRO A 747 22.70 -16.31 26.60
N VAL A 748 23.05 -15.19 25.97
CA VAL A 748 24.41 -14.91 25.46
C VAL A 748 24.89 -15.88 24.36
N ARG A 749 23.99 -16.50 23.58
CA ARG A 749 24.42 -17.25 22.38
C ARG A 749 24.78 -16.31 21.23
N GLU A 750 26.02 -16.39 20.75
CA GLU A 750 26.45 -15.80 19.48
C GLU A 750 25.83 -16.54 18.28
N PHE A 751 25.18 -15.79 17.39
CA PHE A 751 24.85 -16.16 16.02
C PHE A 751 25.65 -15.26 15.08
N ARG A 752 26.46 -15.84 14.20
CA ARG A 752 27.27 -15.06 13.27
C ARG A 752 26.73 -15.19 11.85
N PHE A 753 26.54 -14.05 11.19
CA PHE A 753 26.19 -13.97 9.78
C PHE A 753 27.39 -13.43 9.00
N GLY A 754 27.73 -14.04 7.87
CA GLY A 754 28.82 -13.59 7.01
C GLY A 754 28.46 -13.70 5.53
N ILE A 755 29.08 -12.85 4.71
CA ILE A 755 28.89 -12.82 3.25
C ILE A 755 30.27 -12.73 2.58
N GLU A 756 30.83 -13.87 2.20
CA GLU A 756 32.14 -13.89 1.55
C GLU A 756 32.05 -13.57 0.04
N PRO A 757 32.98 -12.76 -0.51
CA PRO A 757 33.13 -12.60 -1.95
C PRO A 757 33.39 -13.93 -2.66
N GLY A 758 32.70 -14.14 -3.78
CA GLY A 758 32.85 -15.33 -4.62
C GLY A 758 31.96 -16.52 -4.23
N LEU A 759 32.19 -17.65 -4.92
CA LEU A 759 31.48 -18.90 -4.72
C LEU A 759 32.36 -19.89 -3.95
N ILE A 760 32.04 -20.14 -2.68
CA ILE A 760 32.68 -21.19 -1.88
C ILE A 760 32.04 -22.53 -2.27
N ARG A 761 32.66 -23.19 -3.26
CA ARG A 761 32.08 -24.39 -3.94
C ARG A 761 32.31 -25.71 -3.21
N GLU A 762 33.15 -25.72 -2.18
CA GLU A 762 33.36 -26.88 -1.30
C GLU A 762 32.67 -26.64 0.05
N PRO A 763 32.35 -27.69 0.84
CA PRO A 763 31.97 -27.56 2.26
C PRO A 763 33.10 -27.04 3.17
N ALA A 764 34.13 -26.43 2.59
CA ALA A 764 35.11 -25.60 3.24
C ALA A 764 34.50 -24.24 3.64
N GLY A 765 33.69 -24.25 4.70
CA GLY A 765 33.33 -23.00 5.41
C GLY A 765 34.58 -22.20 5.77
N PRO A 766 34.48 -20.86 5.85
CA PRO A 766 35.62 -19.94 5.73
C PRO A 766 36.79 -20.28 6.64
N ASP A 767 37.99 -20.13 6.08
CA ASP A 767 39.26 -20.35 6.76
C ASP A 767 39.41 -19.31 7.88
N PRO A 768 39.47 -19.71 9.18
CA PRO A 768 39.59 -18.77 10.28
C PRO A 768 40.96 -18.07 10.37
N GLY A 769 41.90 -18.39 9.46
CA GLY A 769 43.21 -17.77 9.33
C GLY A 769 43.42 -16.87 8.11
N ARG A 770 42.35 -16.37 7.46
CA ARG A 770 42.42 -15.43 6.32
C ARG A 770 41.82 -14.05 6.61
#